data_AF-A0A1E2V818-F1
#
_entry.id   AF-A0A1E2V818-F1
#
_cell.length_a   1.000
_cell.length_b   1.000
_cell.length_c   1.000
_cell.angle_alpha   90.00
_cell.angle_beta   90.00
_cell.angle_gamma   90.00
#
_symmetry.space_group_name_H-M   'P 1'
#
loop_
_entity.id
_entity.type
_entity.pdbx_description
1 polymer ?
#
loop_
_entity_poly.entity_id
_entity_poly.type
_entity_poly.pdbx_seq_one_letter_code
_entity_poly.pdbx_strand_id
1 'polypeptide(L)'
;MPPVHSYVDGNIITDDVDTCTPVSPQQIRFHRQDATETEDTITQWRGVRRLQPKRVTVGSFDYKQPPLEKRTTLDTQDDQGNLPETELYDYAGEYYYHEFDRGERLVDNRLEAHESRAKRFYGAGGIRHLSTGAWFELTQHSRHDTGGGEEREFLILGLSIHAENSLPMTAQLKPMPGSLQTEIQAAKEAHGLTQEDPENDTDEAQADAYRTGGTGHFLIDFEAQRRTHAFRNPLRHPRPVVSGPQTAIIVGPEGEEVYSDHLNRVKAHFHWDRQGQRNDHDSCWLRVAQNNAGTQWGGVFTPRIGQEVLVDFLEGDVDRPLITGRIYNGEQTPEWHSNGLFSGFKSKTYRGGLFNELVLDDATDQERIKLNSEQKKTQLNLGYLIHQQGNFRGAFRGTGFDLRTDAYGSVRANKGLYLTSFGQPEAAGEQLELDPVKTQLDAAYELKNSLSNSATAHNAEALTAKDNLKTASDHTTPTYGRSGGGGDQTSAQGATDGGGKGQVKGLDAPWLHLASPAGITLSTPESLHFAQTHDFSATTGQDMNFSQGKNWVAAAREKLSLFVEKAGIKLFAGKQKVEIQAQSDNLELTSKQDNTTTSTESNIDLAAAEEVLLVSGGAYVRIKGGNIELHAPGKVEFFGAMKSFTGPTQQAYELPPLPDTENTQLKLHHTYGNDEPVALAQYQATFPDGSTRTGQLDNQGKATLDGVPPGCAFVDYHTQPDPINPEGKPWNKPKEGPPDISMLSQPSSSQPEEEEETLSTAEQLKQKAGQYNQRATDLREQLNNNPDGKSHEEALALQDQVTQLNADTQQLREDLNEAARSGEITGSDLTDALYDVDDAANRANNLRPEAARQVQYASPNGQQAREVAELVVPGFGTLTDAKDIAQLLSTGQYGAAAGMTGLAIASIFPLARAARKVGRTSDAAEDVASAAKRVDEVPSSSRVVTASNRAELEQQLISRLGSDIKNNPLRQEYEAKVAELAKYQQGLTDHSIRDKAVANMANLPGSEKALAERANNARRQLGVEYKNLTPEPLRDYIYDVNLKRYGDPLGPNVDVLAQRGKTYSQIVESASRPNPDVNKLLDGFGKWLSKQPDDYIQKHIHLLDGIN
;
A
#
# COMPACT_ATOMS: atom_id res chain seq x y z
N MET A 1 37.78 17.71 -52.86
CA MET A 1 37.32 19.04 -52.38
C MET A 1 38.26 20.10 -52.98
N PRO A 2 37.80 21.30 -53.35
CA PRO A 2 38.73 22.38 -53.69
C PRO A 2 39.51 22.80 -52.43
N PRO A 3 40.79 23.20 -52.53
CA PRO A 3 41.59 23.59 -51.37
C PRO A 3 41.00 24.86 -50.75
N VAL A 4 40.63 24.76 -49.47
CA VAL A 4 40.13 25.90 -48.69
C VAL A 4 41.33 26.65 -48.12
N HIS A 5 41.75 27.71 -48.79
CA HIS A 5 42.65 28.70 -48.20
C HIS A 5 41.86 29.62 -47.27
N SER A 6 41.73 29.25 -45.99
CA SER A 6 41.31 30.21 -44.96
C SER A 6 42.55 30.91 -44.42
N TYR A 7 42.82 32.12 -44.90
CA TYR A 7 43.83 33.01 -44.32
C TYR A 7 43.33 33.51 -42.96
N VAL A 8 43.96 33.06 -41.88
CA VAL A 8 43.86 33.68 -40.55
C VAL A 8 45.28 33.99 -40.12
N ASP A 9 45.62 35.28 -40.09
CA ASP A 9 46.85 35.85 -39.50
C ASP A 9 48.16 35.07 -39.78
N GLY A 10 48.53 34.93 -41.05
CA GLY A 10 49.86 34.45 -41.46
C GLY A 10 50.14 32.94 -41.29
N ASN A 11 49.21 32.17 -40.74
CA ASN A 11 49.34 30.71 -40.62
C ASN A 11 48.72 30.00 -41.84
N ILE A 12 49.46 29.05 -42.42
CA ILE A 12 48.98 28.20 -43.52
C ILE A 12 48.57 26.84 -42.93
N ILE A 13 47.29 26.50 -43.04
CA ILE A 13 46.79 25.16 -42.75
C ILE A 13 46.85 24.36 -44.04
N THR A 14 47.58 23.25 -44.02
CA THR A 14 47.70 22.32 -45.15
C THR A 14 47.69 20.88 -44.67
N ASP A 15 47.04 20.01 -45.43
CA ASP A 15 47.03 18.56 -45.30
C ASP A 15 47.59 17.87 -46.57
N ASP A 16 48.17 18.62 -47.49
CA ASP A 16 48.71 18.10 -48.75
C ASP A 16 49.98 18.86 -49.17
N VAL A 17 51.05 18.11 -49.41
CA VAL A 17 52.36 18.62 -49.80
C VAL A 17 52.34 19.33 -51.15
N ASP A 18 51.37 19.03 -52.02
CA ASP A 18 51.23 19.71 -53.31
C ASP A 18 50.69 21.12 -53.22
N THR A 19 50.13 21.50 -52.06
CA THR A 19 49.74 22.89 -51.79
C THR A 19 50.90 23.78 -51.34
N CYS A 20 52.07 23.19 -51.05
CA CYS A 20 53.27 23.93 -50.67
C CYS A 20 53.90 24.67 -51.86
N THR A 21 54.33 25.91 -51.64
CA THR A 21 54.93 26.75 -52.69
C THR A 21 56.43 26.48 -52.82
N PRO A 22 57.03 26.59 -54.03
CA PRO A 22 58.47 26.51 -54.18
C PRO A 22 59.17 27.71 -53.52
N VAL A 23 60.40 27.50 -53.08
CA VAL A 23 61.33 28.59 -52.73
C VAL A 23 61.72 29.38 -54.00
N SER A 24 62.17 30.62 -53.83
CA SER A 24 62.65 31.46 -54.94
C SER A 24 64.12 31.84 -54.70
N PRO A 25 65.08 31.41 -55.54
CA PRO A 25 64.92 30.56 -56.73
C PRO A 25 64.58 29.10 -56.38
N GLN A 26 63.77 28.44 -57.22
CA GLN A 26 63.32 27.04 -57.00
C GLN A 26 64.49 26.06 -57.02
N GLN A 27 65.46 26.26 -57.92
CA GLN A 27 66.62 25.39 -58.06
C GLN A 27 67.74 25.87 -57.15
N ILE A 28 68.26 24.95 -56.34
CA ILE A 28 69.38 25.20 -55.43
C ILE A 28 70.52 24.24 -55.78
N ARG A 29 71.73 24.79 -55.92
CA ARG A 29 72.91 24.02 -56.30
C ARG A 29 73.59 23.43 -55.06
N PHE A 30 74.03 22.18 -55.17
CA PHE A 30 74.96 21.56 -54.23
C PHE A 30 76.39 21.90 -54.67
N HIS A 31 77.03 22.85 -53.98
CA HIS A 31 78.32 23.39 -54.40
C HIS A 31 79.05 24.01 -53.21
N ARG A 32 80.35 24.33 -53.38
CA ARG A 32 81.09 25.10 -52.36
C ARG A 32 80.47 26.50 -52.17
N GLN A 33 80.66 27.06 -50.99
CA GLN A 33 80.29 28.44 -50.65
C GLN A 33 81.58 29.25 -50.49
N ASP A 34 81.78 30.24 -51.36
CA ASP A 34 82.99 31.06 -51.43
C ASP A 34 82.59 32.51 -51.77
N ALA A 35 83.42 33.50 -51.44
CA ALA A 35 83.15 34.92 -51.68
C ALA A 35 83.02 35.29 -53.17
N THR A 36 83.44 34.39 -54.06
CA THR A 36 83.35 34.53 -55.52
C THR A 36 82.09 33.91 -56.13
N GLU A 37 81.29 33.19 -55.34
CA GLU A 37 80.01 32.61 -55.78
C GLU A 37 78.92 33.69 -55.83
N THR A 38 78.05 33.62 -56.83
CA THR A 38 76.99 34.63 -57.08
C THR A 38 75.61 34.21 -56.58
N GLU A 39 75.46 32.94 -56.15
CA GLU A 39 74.20 32.36 -55.68
C GLU A 39 74.43 31.58 -54.38
N ASP A 40 73.41 31.48 -53.54
CA ASP A 40 73.48 30.69 -52.32
C ASP A 40 73.40 29.19 -52.65
N THR A 41 74.21 28.36 -51.97
CA THR A 41 74.38 26.93 -52.27
C THR A 41 74.24 26.06 -51.02
N ILE A 42 73.85 24.80 -51.24
CA ILE A 42 73.91 23.74 -50.23
C ILE A 42 75.33 23.18 -50.25
N THR A 43 76.01 23.21 -49.11
CA THR A 43 77.41 22.74 -48.98
C THR A 43 77.50 21.34 -48.39
N GLN A 44 76.49 20.93 -47.60
CA GLN A 44 76.39 19.60 -47.02
C GLN A 44 75.02 19.00 -47.27
N TRP A 45 74.97 17.71 -47.60
CA TRP A 45 73.74 16.98 -47.85
C TRP A 45 73.86 15.54 -47.37
N ARG A 46 72.89 15.08 -46.57
CA ARG A 46 72.83 13.68 -46.11
C ARG A 46 71.40 13.15 -46.09
N GLY A 47 71.25 11.90 -46.53
CA GLY A 47 70.01 11.14 -46.34
C GLY A 47 70.13 10.20 -45.14
N VAL A 48 69.17 10.23 -44.23
CA VAL A 48 69.08 9.36 -43.06
C VAL A 48 67.85 8.47 -43.21
N ARG A 49 68.04 7.16 -43.09
CA ARG A 49 66.94 6.19 -42.98
C ARG A 49 66.78 5.73 -41.54
N ARG A 50 65.53 5.62 -41.08
CA ARG A 50 65.18 5.06 -39.76
C ARG A 50 64.20 3.93 -39.96
N LEU A 51 64.36 2.85 -39.20
CA LEU A 51 63.39 1.75 -39.18
C LEU A 51 62.02 2.28 -38.72
N GLN A 52 60.97 2.00 -39.50
CA GLN A 52 59.57 2.30 -39.19
C GLN A 52 58.73 1.03 -39.41
N PRO A 53 57.54 0.92 -38.79
CA PRO A 53 56.64 -0.20 -39.06
C PRO A 53 56.23 -0.22 -40.53
N LYS A 54 56.02 -1.43 -41.07
CA LYS A 54 55.50 -1.66 -42.43
C LYS A 54 53.97 -1.72 -42.49
N ARG A 55 53.33 -1.92 -41.35
CA ARG A 55 51.87 -2.02 -41.23
C ARG A 55 51.37 -1.25 -40.03
N VAL A 56 50.26 -0.55 -40.19
CA VAL A 56 49.52 0.06 -39.08
C VAL A 56 48.11 -0.51 -39.05
N THR A 57 47.69 -0.99 -37.89
CA THR A 57 46.34 -1.51 -37.65
C THR A 57 45.70 -0.78 -36.50
N VAL A 58 44.46 -0.29 -36.69
CA VAL A 58 43.65 0.31 -35.63
C VAL A 58 42.33 -0.44 -35.46
N GLY A 59 42.10 -0.93 -34.24
CA GLY A 59 40.85 -1.58 -33.84
C GLY A 59 39.95 -0.67 -32.99
N SER A 60 38.64 -0.86 -33.09
CA SER A 60 37.64 -0.20 -32.25
C SER A 60 36.39 -1.09 -32.08
N PHE A 61 35.65 -0.93 -30.98
CA PHE A 61 34.38 -1.62 -30.73
C PHE A 61 33.21 -0.62 -30.80
N ASP A 62 32.07 -0.98 -31.41
CA ASP A 62 30.87 -0.13 -31.44
C ASP A 62 29.67 -0.84 -30.82
N TYR A 63 29.23 -0.36 -29.65
CA TYR A 63 28.08 -0.94 -28.96
C TYR A 63 26.75 -0.81 -29.73
N LYS A 64 26.66 0.09 -30.72
CA LYS A 64 25.47 0.19 -31.59
C LYS A 64 25.44 -0.91 -32.64
N GLN A 65 26.61 -1.49 -32.96
CA GLN A 65 26.77 -2.58 -33.91
C GLN A 65 27.74 -3.65 -33.37
N PRO A 66 27.46 -4.31 -32.21
CA PRO A 66 28.42 -5.20 -31.56
C PRO A 66 28.97 -6.36 -32.43
N PRO A 67 28.19 -6.97 -33.36
CA PRO A 67 28.70 -8.01 -34.24
C PRO A 67 29.70 -7.52 -35.29
N LEU A 68 29.75 -6.21 -35.56
CA LEU A 68 30.62 -5.65 -36.59
C LEU A 68 32.01 -5.40 -36.01
N GLU A 69 32.98 -6.21 -36.41
CA GLU A 69 34.39 -5.96 -36.08
C GLU A 69 34.89 -4.73 -36.86
N LYS A 70 35.21 -3.66 -36.14
CA LYS A 70 35.83 -2.46 -36.74
C LYS A 70 37.33 -2.53 -36.57
N ARG A 71 38.00 -2.99 -37.63
CA ARG A 71 39.45 -3.04 -37.73
C ARG A 71 39.88 -2.57 -39.11
N THR A 72 40.82 -1.64 -39.14
CA THR A 72 41.38 -1.11 -40.38
C THR A 72 42.89 -1.29 -40.36
N THR A 73 43.44 -1.87 -41.43
CA THR A 73 44.84 -2.22 -41.58
C THR A 73 45.32 -1.68 -42.91
N LEU A 74 46.41 -0.92 -42.90
CA LEU A 74 47.09 -0.44 -44.11
C LEU A 74 48.58 -0.77 -44.06
N ASP A 75 49.13 -1.09 -45.21
CA ASP A 75 50.56 -1.37 -45.42
C ASP A 75 51.26 -0.14 -46.01
N THR A 76 52.49 0.14 -45.56
CA THR A 76 53.30 1.25 -46.07
C THR A 76 53.74 0.99 -47.51
N GLN A 77 54.08 2.05 -48.24
CA GLN A 77 54.72 1.94 -49.55
C GLN A 77 56.02 1.09 -49.52
N ASP A 78 56.29 0.37 -50.61
CA ASP A 78 57.45 -0.53 -50.78
C ASP A 78 58.78 0.23 -51.03
N ASP A 79 59.09 1.24 -50.23
CA ASP A 79 60.25 2.13 -50.42
C ASP A 79 61.26 2.11 -49.26
N GLN A 80 60.91 1.41 -48.18
CA GLN A 80 61.70 1.32 -46.95
C GLN A 80 62.84 0.28 -47.02
N GLY A 81 62.95 -0.49 -48.12
CA GLY A 81 63.97 -1.52 -48.35
C GLY A 81 63.55 -2.92 -47.88
N ASN A 82 64.52 -3.84 -47.74
CA ASN A 82 64.25 -5.22 -47.35
C ASN A 82 64.07 -5.37 -45.83
N LEU A 83 63.00 -4.79 -45.29
CA LEU A 83 62.64 -4.88 -43.87
C LEU A 83 61.75 -6.09 -43.58
N PRO A 84 61.83 -6.69 -42.38
CA PRO A 84 60.88 -7.72 -41.94
C PRO A 84 59.47 -7.14 -41.79
N GLU A 85 58.45 -7.98 -41.98
CA GLU A 85 57.04 -7.63 -41.75
C GLU A 85 56.83 -7.24 -40.29
N THR A 86 56.65 -5.94 -40.05
CA THR A 86 56.51 -5.35 -38.71
C THR A 86 55.23 -4.54 -38.64
N GLU A 87 54.40 -4.85 -37.65
CA GLU A 87 53.09 -4.23 -37.44
C GLU A 87 53.07 -3.38 -36.17
N LEU A 88 52.50 -2.17 -36.29
CA LEU A 88 52.05 -1.37 -35.16
C LEU A 88 50.52 -1.52 -35.02
N TYR A 89 50.10 -2.27 -34.01
CA TYR A 89 48.69 -2.43 -33.66
C TYR A 89 48.31 -1.51 -32.51
N ASP A 90 47.20 -0.78 -32.66
CA ASP A 90 46.60 0.06 -31.62
C ASP A 90 45.10 -0.22 -31.49
N TYR A 91 44.63 -0.51 -30.28
CA TYR A 91 43.21 -0.55 -29.98
C TYR A 91 42.79 0.82 -29.43
N ALA A 92 42.11 1.61 -30.26
CA ALA A 92 41.80 3.00 -29.93
C ALA A 92 40.56 3.15 -29.01
N GLY A 93 40.06 2.06 -28.44
CA GLY A 93 38.88 2.03 -27.55
C GLY A 93 37.53 2.06 -28.27
N GLU A 94 36.44 2.10 -27.49
CA GLU A 94 35.07 2.03 -28.01
C GLU A 94 34.68 3.26 -28.85
N TYR A 95 34.02 3.05 -29.99
CA TYR A 95 33.40 4.07 -30.84
C TYR A 95 34.37 5.18 -31.28
N TYR A 96 35.66 4.85 -31.50
CA TYR A 96 36.71 5.79 -31.94
C TYR A 96 36.41 6.45 -33.29
N TYR A 97 35.83 5.69 -34.21
CA TYR A 97 35.28 6.18 -35.46
C TYR A 97 33.95 5.48 -35.74
N HIS A 98 33.03 6.23 -36.35
CA HIS A 98 31.67 5.75 -36.62
C HIS A 98 31.63 4.97 -37.94
N GLU A 99 32.26 5.54 -38.97
CA GLU A 99 32.29 5.02 -40.33
C GLU A 99 33.66 4.44 -40.67
N PHE A 100 33.71 3.42 -41.53
CA PHE A 100 34.94 2.73 -41.89
C PHE A 100 35.93 3.65 -42.62
N ASP A 101 35.44 4.50 -43.52
CA ASP A 101 36.23 5.50 -44.26
C ASP A 101 36.98 6.46 -43.33
N ARG A 102 36.35 6.82 -42.20
CA ARG A 102 37.01 7.65 -41.17
C ARG A 102 38.11 6.88 -40.47
N GLY A 103 37.89 5.60 -40.17
CA GLY A 103 38.90 4.70 -39.62
C GLY A 103 40.10 4.57 -40.56
N GLU A 104 39.85 4.33 -41.84
CA GLU A 104 40.87 4.24 -42.89
C GLU A 104 41.68 5.53 -42.98
N ARG A 105 41.04 6.70 -43.04
CA ARG A 105 41.76 7.99 -43.07
C ARG A 105 42.63 8.23 -41.82
N LEU A 106 42.20 7.75 -40.66
CA LEU A 106 43.00 7.85 -39.43
C LEU A 106 44.21 6.91 -39.45
N VAL A 107 44.05 5.69 -39.97
CA VAL A 107 45.15 4.74 -40.16
C VAL A 107 46.14 5.27 -41.21
N ASP A 108 45.63 5.78 -42.33
CA ASP A 108 46.38 6.40 -43.42
C ASP A 108 47.25 7.56 -42.90
N ASN A 109 46.67 8.50 -42.16
CA ASN A 109 47.43 9.61 -41.56
C ASN A 109 48.54 9.14 -40.60
N ARG A 110 48.33 8.05 -39.85
CA ARG A 110 49.34 7.48 -38.95
C ARG A 110 50.44 6.78 -39.76
N LEU A 111 50.04 6.04 -40.79
CA LEU A 111 50.92 5.36 -41.72
C LEU A 111 51.85 6.35 -42.43
N GLU A 112 51.29 7.39 -43.06
CA GLU A 112 52.03 8.47 -43.73
C GLU A 112 53.00 9.18 -42.77
N ALA A 113 52.65 9.33 -41.47
CA ALA A 113 53.56 9.91 -40.47
C ALA A 113 54.78 9.02 -40.21
N HIS A 114 54.62 7.69 -40.29
CA HIS A 114 55.73 6.74 -40.22
C HIS A 114 56.56 6.76 -41.51
N GLU A 115 55.94 6.69 -42.68
CA GLU A 115 56.62 6.76 -43.99
C GLU A 115 57.48 8.02 -44.12
N SER A 116 56.90 9.17 -43.77
CA SER A 116 57.58 10.46 -43.73
C SER A 116 58.88 10.38 -42.90
N ARG A 117 58.86 9.69 -41.75
CA ARG A 117 60.03 9.53 -40.86
C ARG A 117 60.99 8.43 -41.29
N ALA A 118 60.58 7.52 -42.17
CA ALA A 118 61.40 6.41 -42.64
C ALA A 118 62.64 6.91 -43.39
N LYS A 119 62.50 8.02 -44.13
CA LYS A 119 63.60 8.67 -44.85
C LYS A 119 63.55 10.19 -44.75
N ARG A 120 64.56 10.77 -44.10
CA ARG A 120 64.76 12.22 -43.97
C ARG A 120 66.04 12.66 -44.66
N PHE A 121 66.06 13.89 -45.14
CA PHE A 121 67.24 14.55 -45.67
C PHE A 121 67.60 15.70 -44.76
N TYR A 122 68.90 15.90 -44.55
CA TYR A 122 69.43 17.03 -43.80
C TYR A 122 70.45 17.72 -44.69
N GLY A 123 70.32 19.03 -44.81
CA GLY A 123 71.24 19.86 -45.55
C GLY A 123 71.75 21.02 -44.70
N ALA A 124 72.93 21.52 -45.07
CA ALA A 124 73.48 22.74 -44.51
C ALA A 124 74.07 23.63 -45.62
N GLY A 125 74.04 24.94 -45.43
CA GLY A 125 74.64 25.90 -46.37
C GLY A 125 74.21 27.35 -46.12
N GLY A 126 74.57 28.24 -47.04
CA GLY A 126 74.33 29.68 -46.93
C GLY A 126 72.98 30.18 -47.48
N ILE A 127 71.99 29.31 -47.65
CA ILE A 127 70.76 29.60 -48.40
C ILE A 127 69.80 30.49 -47.62
N ARG A 128 69.74 31.78 -47.93
CA ARG A 128 68.90 32.74 -47.19
C ARG A 128 67.41 32.65 -47.47
N HIS A 129 67.01 31.98 -48.56
CA HIS A 129 65.64 31.96 -49.06
C HIS A 129 64.84 30.71 -48.65
N LEU A 130 65.40 29.82 -47.81
CA LEU A 130 64.67 28.66 -47.31
C LEU A 130 63.59 29.07 -46.31
N SER A 131 62.43 28.44 -46.41
CA SER A 131 61.32 28.59 -45.47
C SER A 131 60.66 27.24 -45.22
N THR A 132 60.25 26.99 -43.98
CA THR A 132 59.52 25.76 -43.62
C THR A 132 58.16 25.74 -44.31
N GLY A 133 57.78 24.59 -44.88
CA GLY A 133 56.56 24.46 -45.66
C GLY A 133 56.69 24.89 -47.12
N ALA A 134 57.89 25.31 -47.56
CA ALA A 134 58.24 25.47 -48.97
C ALA A 134 59.07 24.27 -49.46
N TRP A 135 59.17 24.09 -50.77
CA TRP A 135 59.99 23.04 -51.38
C TRP A 135 61.00 23.61 -52.39
N PHE A 136 62.06 22.86 -52.68
CA PHE A 136 63.10 23.23 -53.64
C PHE A 136 63.53 22.06 -54.51
N GLU A 137 64.17 22.35 -55.64
CA GLU A 137 64.80 21.36 -56.51
C GLU A 137 66.33 21.36 -56.31
N LEU A 138 66.89 20.23 -55.88
CA LEU A 138 68.34 20.05 -55.69
C LEU A 138 69.04 19.73 -57.01
N THR A 139 70.08 20.50 -57.34
CA THR A 139 70.89 20.31 -58.56
C THR A 139 72.39 20.26 -58.22
N GLN A 140 73.22 19.75 -59.13
CA GLN A 140 74.67 19.58 -58.96
C GLN A 140 75.10 18.60 -57.84
N HIS A 141 74.19 17.71 -57.41
CA HIS A 141 74.51 16.65 -56.44
C HIS A 141 74.63 15.28 -57.15
N SER A 142 75.81 14.66 -57.07
CA SER A 142 76.17 13.43 -57.80
C SER A 142 75.18 12.25 -57.71
N ARG A 143 74.45 12.14 -56.59
CA ARG A 143 73.43 11.10 -56.36
C ARG A 143 72.02 11.44 -56.87
N HIS A 144 71.72 12.73 -57.06
CA HIS A 144 70.37 13.22 -57.38
C HIS A 144 70.28 13.78 -58.80
N ASP A 145 71.39 14.22 -59.39
CA ASP A 145 71.43 14.83 -60.72
C ASP A 145 71.03 13.91 -61.87
N THR A 146 71.19 12.59 -61.68
CA THR A 146 70.81 11.56 -62.67
C THR A 146 69.37 11.06 -62.52
N GLY A 147 68.65 11.48 -61.46
CA GLY A 147 67.25 11.15 -61.22
C GLY A 147 66.27 12.09 -61.93
N GLY A 148 65.00 11.68 -62.04
CA GLY A 148 63.90 12.53 -62.53
C GLY A 148 63.57 13.69 -61.58
N GLY A 149 62.72 14.64 -61.99
CA GLY A 149 62.33 15.81 -61.19
C GLY A 149 61.83 15.46 -59.78
N GLU A 150 60.98 14.43 -59.68
CA GLU A 150 60.46 13.90 -58.41
C GLU A 150 61.57 13.42 -57.43
N GLU A 151 62.75 13.03 -57.92
CA GLU A 151 63.87 12.60 -57.08
C GLU A 151 64.73 13.77 -56.58
N ARG A 152 64.51 14.96 -57.14
CA ARG A 152 65.23 16.21 -56.87
C ARG A 152 64.39 17.22 -56.09
N GLU A 153 63.08 17.03 -55.99
CA GLU A 153 62.18 17.91 -55.25
C GLU A 153 62.09 17.54 -53.77
N PHE A 154 62.40 18.51 -52.90
CA PHE A 154 62.43 18.33 -51.45
C PHE A 154 61.60 19.38 -50.73
N LEU A 155 60.67 18.93 -49.88
CA LEU A 155 59.88 19.74 -48.96
C LEU A 155 60.67 20.02 -47.68
N ILE A 156 60.75 21.29 -47.27
CA ILE A 156 61.46 21.73 -46.07
C ILE A 156 60.52 21.62 -44.86
N LEU A 157 60.92 20.82 -43.87
CA LEU A 157 60.11 20.52 -42.68
C LEU A 157 60.51 21.33 -41.46
N GLY A 158 61.79 21.66 -41.35
CA GLY A 158 62.35 22.42 -40.24
C GLY A 158 63.66 23.06 -40.64
N LEU A 159 63.97 24.22 -40.08
CA LEU A 159 65.24 24.91 -40.29
C LEU A 159 65.72 25.57 -39.00
N SER A 160 67.04 25.65 -38.85
CA SER A 160 67.75 26.38 -37.81
C SER A 160 68.67 27.37 -38.50
N ILE A 161 68.55 28.66 -38.16
CA ILE A 161 69.34 29.73 -38.76
C ILE A 161 70.38 30.22 -37.76
N HIS A 162 71.64 30.12 -38.14
CA HIS A 162 72.78 30.64 -37.41
C HIS A 162 73.32 31.85 -38.17
N ALA A 163 73.08 33.05 -37.63
CA ALA A 163 73.46 34.31 -38.25
C ALA A 163 74.26 35.20 -37.30
N GLU A 164 75.40 35.70 -37.77
CA GLU A 164 76.26 36.66 -37.07
C GLU A 164 76.51 37.86 -37.99
N ASN A 165 76.29 39.07 -37.47
CA ASN A 165 76.46 40.29 -38.26
C ASN A 165 77.93 40.72 -38.33
N SER A 166 78.36 41.29 -39.45
CA SER A 166 79.71 41.82 -39.68
C SER A 166 79.93 43.25 -39.15
N LEU A 167 79.27 43.64 -38.07
CA LEU A 167 79.49 44.98 -37.51
C LEU A 167 80.94 45.11 -36.97
N PRO A 168 81.67 46.22 -37.26
CA PRO A 168 83.08 46.38 -36.88
C PRO A 168 83.37 46.32 -35.37
N MET A 169 82.33 46.45 -34.53
CA MET A 169 82.42 46.52 -33.07
C MET A 169 82.30 45.14 -32.39
N THR A 170 82.00 44.07 -33.14
CA THR A 170 81.62 42.77 -32.59
C THR A 170 82.81 42.01 -31.96
N ALA A 171 84.03 42.22 -32.47
CA ALA A 171 85.26 41.62 -31.95
C ALA A 171 85.68 42.13 -30.56
N GLN A 172 85.09 43.23 -30.06
CA GLN A 172 85.48 43.89 -28.80
C GLN A 172 84.44 43.72 -27.67
N LEU A 173 83.29 43.09 -27.95
CA LEU A 173 82.23 42.90 -26.96
C LEU A 173 82.49 41.65 -26.10
N LYS A 174 82.52 41.81 -24.77
CA LYS A 174 82.56 40.67 -23.85
C LYS A 174 81.25 39.89 -23.96
N PRO A 175 81.28 38.54 -24.04
CA PRO A 175 80.06 37.74 -24.11
C PRO A 175 79.21 38.01 -22.86
N MET A 176 77.97 38.44 -23.08
CA MET A 176 76.99 38.62 -22.02
C MET A 176 76.37 37.28 -21.61
N PRO A 177 75.91 37.11 -20.36
CA PRO A 177 75.14 35.93 -19.96
C PRO A 177 73.93 35.72 -20.88
N GLY A 178 73.75 34.52 -21.42
CA GLY A 178 72.69 34.20 -22.40
C GLY A 178 73.06 34.51 -23.86
N SER A 179 74.31 34.84 -24.16
CA SER A 179 74.80 34.97 -25.55
C SER A 179 74.73 33.64 -26.30
N LEU A 180 74.26 33.69 -27.55
CA LEU A 180 74.25 32.55 -28.48
C LEU A 180 75.63 32.29 -29.11
N GLN A 181 76.69 33.00 -28.70
CA GLN A 181 78.04 32.84 -29.27
C GLN A 181 78.54 31.40 -29.18
N THR A 182 78.27 30.71 -28.07
CA THR A 182 78.62 29.29 -27.90
C THR A 182 77.86 28.40 -28.87
N GLU A 183 76.58 28.67 -29.13
CA GLU A 183 75.76 27.90 -30.08
C GLU A 183 76.18 28.16 -31.53
N ILE A 184 76.50 29.42 -31.88
CA ILE A 184 77.01 29.79 -33.21
C ILE A 184 78.39 29.16 -33.44
N GLN A 185 79.27 29.18 -32.44
CA GLN A 185 80.59 28.57 -32.53
C GLN A 185 80.49 27.04 -32.66
N ALA A 186 79.63 26.39 -31.86
CA ALA A 186 79.37 24.96 -31.98
C ALA A 186 78.80 24.58 -33.37
N ALA A 187 77.92 25.42 -33.95
CA ALA A 187 77.43 25.22 -35.31
C ALA A 187 78.56 25.35 -36.34
N LYS A 188 79.41 26.38 -36.23
CA LYS A 188 80.60 26.53 -37.09
C LYS A 188 81.53 25.32 -37.01
N GLU A 189 81.82 24.83 -35.81
CA GLU A 189 82.63 23.64 -35.57
C GLU A 189 82.00 22.37 -36.19
N ALA A 190 80.70 22.15 -35.96
CA ALA A 190 79.97 21.00 -36.47
C ALA A 190 79.98 20.90 -38.01
N HIS A 191 80.09 22.04 -38.70
CA HIS A 191 80.14 22.10 -40.17
C HIS A 191 81.55 22.34 -40.73
N GLY A 192 82.59 22.30 -39.89
CA GLY A 192 83.99 22.45 -40.31
C GLY A 192 84.35 23.85 -40.80
N LEU A 193 83.67 24.88 -40.28
CA LEU A 193 83.81 26.29 -40.68
C LEU A 193 84.73 27.10 -39.74
N THR A 194 85.45 26.44 -38.83
CA THR A 194 86.49 27.03 -37.99
C THR A 194 87.82 27.07 -38.74
N GLN A 195 88.37 28.26 -38.98
CA GLN A 195 89.76 28.40 -39.41
C GLN A 195 90.69 28.10 -38.22
N GLU A 196 91.24 26.90 -38.16
CA GLU A 196 92.50 26.63 -37.47
C GLU A 196 93.54 26.28 -38.53
N ASP A 197 94.39 27.24 -38.87
CA ASP A 197 95.65 26.98 -39.58
C ASP A 197 96.75 26.96 -38.50
N PRO A 198 97.25 25.78 -38.06
CA PRO A 198 98.08 25.69 -36.85
C PRO A 198 99.53 26.18 -37.01
N GLU A 199 99.95 26.66 -38.19
CA GLU A 199 101.36 26.91 -38.51
C GLU A 199 101.75 28.39 -38.69
N ASN A 200 100.87 29.37 -38.42
CA ASN A 200 101.19 30.78 -38.66
C ASN A 200 101.00 31.68 -37.42
N ASP A 201 101.96 31.60 -36.50
CA ASP A 201 102.06 32.47 -35.30
C ASP A 201 102.94 33.70 -35.60
N THR A 202 102.41 34.65 -36.37
CA THR A 202 103.02 35.99 -36.54
C THR A 202 101.96 37.10 -36.49
N ASP A 203 102.38 38.28 -35.98
CA ASP A 203 101.56 39.49 -35.79
C ASP A 203 100.85 40.01 -37.07
N GLU A 204 101.10 39.43 -38.25
CA GLU A 204 100.35 39.69 -39.49
C GLU A 204 98.96 39.02 -39.52
N ALA A 205 98.69 38.03 -38.65
CA ALA A 205 97.36 37.42 -38.51
C ALA A 205 96.29 38.40 -37.99
N GLN A 206 96.69 39.42 -37.22
CA GLN A 206 95.77 40.49 -36.77
C GLN A 206 95.43 41.49 -37.89
N ALA A 207 96.29 41.66 -38.89
CA ALA A 207 96.01 42.50 -40.05
C ALA A 207 95.15 41.78 -41.10
N ASP A 208 95.32 40.47 -41.25
CA ASP A 208 94.45 39.66 -42.11
C ASP A 208 93.06 39.46 -41.47
N ALA A 209 92.98 39.39 -40.14
CA ALA A 209 91.71 39.46 -39.40
C ALA A 209 90.96 40.79 -39.57
N TYR A 210 91.53 41.86 -40.16
CA TYR A 210 90.80 43.06 -40.59
C TYR A 210 90.46 43.08 -42.09
N ARG A 211 91.10 42.25 -42.93
CA ARG A 211 90.74 42.06 -44.35
C ARG A 211 89.74 40.93 -44.57
N THR A 212 89.71 39.93 -43.70
CA THR A 212 88.65 38.91 -43.59
C THR A 212 87.66 39.24 -42.46
N GLY A 213 88.01 40.13 -41.51
CA GLY A 213 87.11 40.60 -40.44
C GLY A 213 86.08 41.60 -40.92
N GLY A 214 85.08 41.08 -41.59
CA GLY A 214 83.92 41.84 -42.06
C GLY A 214 82.90 41.01 -42.82
N THR A 215 83.04 39.68 -42.84
CA THR A 215 82.09 38.79 -43.51
C THR A 215 81.19 38.16 -42.46
N GLY A 216 79.98 38.69 -42.27
CA GLY A 216 79.03 38.11 -41.32
C GLY A 216 78.83 36.62 -41.60
N HIS A 217 78.52 35.84 -40.58
CA HIS A 217 78.24 34.42 -40.74
C HIS A 217 76.76 34.21 -41.03
N PHE A 218 76.44 33.35 -41.99
CA PHE A 218 75.08 32.89 -42.23
C PHE A 218 75.10 31.42 -42.64
N LEU A 219 74.51 30.59 -41.79
CA LEU A 219 74.41 29.15 -41.97
C LEU A 219 72.97 28.73 -41.66
N ILE A 220 72.37 27.95 -42.55
CA ILE A 220 71.11 27.26 -42.28
C ILE A 220 71.37 25.77 -42.22
N ASP A 221 70.93 25.15 -41.14
CA ASP A 221 70.67 23.72 -41.05
C ASP A 221 69.21 23.45 -41.31
N PHE A 222 68.88 22.48 -42.15
CA PHE A 222 67.49 22.17 -42.45
C PHE A 222 67.21 20.67 -42.57
N GLU A 223 66.01 20.30 -42.15
CA GLU A 223 65.40 18.98 -42.35
C GLU A 223 64.44 19.06 -43.53
N ALA A 224 64.55 18.11 -44.44
CA ALA A 224 63.69 17.98 -45.61
C ALA A 224 63.24 16.54 -45.85
N GLN A 225 62.21 16.38 -46.67
CA GLN A 225 61.77 15.10 -47.21
C GLN A 225 61.54 15.20 -48.71
N ARG A 226 61.43 14.07 -49.42
CA ARG A 226 60.97 14.10 -50.82
C ARG A 226 59.55 14.64 -50.88
N ARG A 227 59.27 15.44 -51.91
CA ARG A 227 57.92 15.99 -52.11
C ARG A 227 56.89 14.91 -52.46
N THR A 228 57.31 13.81 -53.09
CA THR A 228 56.44 12.67 -53.45
C THR A 228 55.79 11.96 -52.26
N HIS A 229 56.34 12.14 -51.06
CA HIS A 229 55.81 11.53 -49.85
C HIS A 229 54.92 12.52 -49.12
N ALA A 230 53.75 12.07 -48.67
CA ALA A 230 52.92 12.87 -47.79
C ALA A 230 53.65 13.19 -46.48
N PHE A 231 53.43 14.40 -45.96
CA PHE A 231 53.87 14.75 -44.61
C PHE A 231 52.67 14.69 -43.66
N ARG A 232 52.83 13.93 -42.57
CA ARG A 232 51.94 13.95 -41.41
C ARG A 232 52.77 14.13 -40.16
N ASN A 233 52.30 14.99 -39.27
CA ASN A 233 52.96 15.20 -37.99
C ASN A 233 52.81 13.92 -37.15
N PRO A 234 53.89 13.34 -36.59
CA PRO A 234 53.75 12.27 -35.60
C PRO A 234 52.87 12.71 -34.44
N LEU A 235 52.18 11.75 -33.81
CA LEU A 235 51.34 11.99 -32.65
C LEU A 235 52.19 12.38 -31.43
N ARG A 236 52.55 13.67 -31.33
CA ARG A 236 53.33 14.23 -30.21
C ARG A 236 52.46 14.79 -29.09
N HIS A 237 51.19 15.05 -29.39
CA HIS A 237 50.22 15.58 -28.45
C HIS A 237 49.25 14.46 -28.07
N PRO A 238 49.47 13.76 -26.94
CA PRO A 238 48.53 12.76 -26.48
C PRO A 238 47.17 13.40 -26.15
N ARG A 239 46.09 12.62 -26.29
CA ARG A 239 44.77 13.07 -25.84
C ARG A 239 44.79 13.32 -24.32
N PRO A 240 44.03 14.29 -23.80
CA PRO A 240 43.81 14.43 -22.37
C PRO A 240 43.22 13.14 -21.79
N VAL A 241 43.78 12.67 -20.68
CA VAL A 241 43.30 11.47 -19.97
C VAL A 241 42.69 11.88 -18.64
N VAL A 242 41.44 11.53 -18.43
CA VAL A 242 40.75 11.71 -17.14
C VAL A 242 41.13 10.55 -16.23
N SER A 243 41.72 10.84 -15.07
CA SER A 243 42.28 9.82 -14.18
C SER A 243 41.24 9.02 -13.37
N GLY A 244 39.97 9.40 -13.42
CA GLY A 244 38.92 8.67 -12.72
C GLY A 244 37.52 9.26 -12.91
N PRO A 245 36.50 8.62 -12.31
CA PRO A 245 35.11 9.04 -12.48
C PRO A 245 34.83 10.43 -11.90
N GLN A 246 33.84 11.10 -12.49
CA GLN A 246 33.34 12.39 -12.05
C GLN A 246 31.84 12.31 -11.81
N THR A 247 31.27 13.26 -11.07
CA THR A 247 29.81 13.36 -10.94
C THR A 247 29.24 14.36 -11.93
N ALA A 248 28.00 14.13 -12.35
CA ALA A 248 27.25 15.00 -13.25
C ALA A 248 25.76 14.98 -12.90
N ILE A 249 25.04 16.01 -13.31
CA ILE A 249 23.59 16.12 -13.07
C ILE A 249 22.85 15.76 -14.35
N ILE A 250 21.85 14.88 -14.28
CA ILE A 250 21.03 14.52 -15.44
C ILE A 250 20.19 15.70 -15.90
N VAL A 251 20.16 15.95 -17.20
CA VAL A 251 19.45 17.07 -17.84
C VAL A 251 18.56 16.58 -18.98
N GLY A 252 17.60 17.40 -19.36
CA GLY A 252 16.69 17.15 -20.46
C GLY A 252 15.88 18.39 -20.83
N PRO A 253 14.88 18.26 -21.71
CA PRO A 253 14.02 19.36 -22.11
C PRO A 253 13.25 19.95 -20.93
N GLU A 254 12.90 21.24 -21.02
CA GLU A 254 12.13 21.92 -19.99
C GLU A 254 10.77 21.24 -19.76
N GLY A 255 10.37 21.10 -18.49
CA GLY A 255 9.10 20.48 -18.09
C GLY A 255 9.09 18.94 -18.11
N GLU A 256 10.18 18.29 -18.55
CA GLU A 256 10.29 16.84 -18.47
C GLU A 256 10.89 16.35 -17.14
N GLU A 257 10.46 15.17 -16.71
CA GLU A 257 11.04 14.48 -15.54
C GLU A 257 12.01 13.37 -15.95
N VAL A 258 11.82 12.79 -17.14
CA VAL A 258 12.64 11.70 -17.69
C VAL A 258 12.90 11.98 -19.16
N TYR A 259 14.15 11.90 -19.59
CA TYR A 259 14.55 12.06 -20.98
C TYR A 259 15.58 11.01 -21.36
N SER A 260 15.16 10.06 -22.21
CA SER A 260 16.00 8.95 -22.65
C SER A 260 15.68 8.50 -24.07
N ASP A 261 16.59 7.76 -24.68
CA ASP A 261 16.41 7.18 -26.01
C ASP A 261 16.06 5.68 -25.99
N HIS A 262 16.03 5.03 -27.16
CA HIS A 262 15.71 3.60 -27.31
C HIS A 262 16.67 2.63 -26.59
N LEU A 263 17.84 3.10 -26.14
CA LEU A 263 18.82 2.33 -25.35
C LEU A 263 18.81 2.73 -23.87
N ASN A 264 17.84 3.55 -23.44
CA ASN A 264 17.81 4.18 -22.12
C ASN A 264 19.07 5.00 -21.80
N ARG A 265 19.71 5.58 -22.82
CA ARG A 265 20.78 6.57 -22.64
C ARG A 265 20.16 7.88 -22.17
N VAL A 266 20.90 8.66 -21.40
CA VAL A 266 20.47 9.95 -20.86
C VAL A 266 21.49 11.04 -21.20
N LYS A 267 21.17 12.30 -20.91
CA LYS A 267 22.09 13.43 -21.03
C LYS A 267 22.43 14.00 -19.67
N ALA A 268 23.61 14.59 -19.53
CA ALA A 268 24.12 15.09 -18.26
C ALA A 268 24.85 16.42 -18.44
N HIS A 269 24.78 17.26 -17.42
CA HIS A 269 25.58 18.48 -17.29
C HIS A 269 26.71 18.22 -16.31
N PHE A 270 27.95 18.37 -16.77
CA PHE A 270 29.14 18.24 -15.94
C PHE A 270 29.39 19.52 -15.14
N HIS A 271 29.90 19.40 -13.92
CA HIS A 271 30.09 20.56 -13.03
C HIS A 271 31.09 21.60 -13.56
N TRP A 272 32.02 21.19 -14.41
CA TRP A 272 33.00 22.07 -15.04
C TRP A 272 32.50 22.72 -16.35
N ASP A 273 31.33 22.32 -16.84
CA ASP A 273 30.74 22.93 -18.02
C ASP A 273 30.15 24.31 -17.68
N ARG A 274 30.84 25.35 -18.17
CA ARG A 274 30.46 26.76 -17.99
C ARG A 274 29.66 27.32 -19.16
N GLN A 275 29.54 26.57 -20.25
CA GLN A 275 28.86 27.01 -21.49
C GLN A 275 27.48 26.36 -21.63
N GLY A 276 27.29 25.18 -21.03
CA GLY A 276 26.02 24.48 -20.97
C GLY A 276 24.91 25.30 -20.31
N GLN A 277 23.69 25.08 -20.79
CA GLN A 277 22.48 25.77 -20.35
C GLN A 277 21.65 24.92 -19.37
N ARG A 278 22.17 23.74 -18.99
CA ARG A 278 21.51 22.72 -18.16
C ARG A 278 20.26 22.15 -18.83
N ASN A 279 20.32 21.93 -20.14
CA ASN A 279 19.24 21.36 -20.94
C ASN A 279 19.73 20.16 -21.76
N ASP A 280 18.89 19.65 -22.66
CA ASP A 280 19.22 18.49 -23.48
C ASP A 280 20.29 18.74 -24.56
N HIS A 281 20.90 19.91 -24.63
CA HIS A 281 21.99 20.20 -25.57
C HIS A 281 23.39 20.15 -24.93
N ASP A 282 23.48 20.02 -23.60
CA ASP A 282 24.74 20.10 -22.85
C ASP A 282 25.69 18.91 -23.09
N SER A 283 25.15 17.74 -23.44
CA SER A 283 25.98 16.55 -23.70
C SER A 283 25.50 15.68 -24.85
N CYS A 284 26.38 14.77 -25.25
CA CYS A 284 26.02 13.59 -26.03
C CYS A 284 25.12 12.63 -25.21
N TRP A 285 24.69 11.54 -25.82
CA TRP A 285 23.95 10.47 -25.13
C TRP A 285 24.90 9.58 -24.35
N LEU A 286 24.76 9.57 -23.03
CA LEU A 286 25.53 8.73 -22.10
C LEU A 286 24.80 7.41 -21.85
N ARG A 287 25.50 6.29 -22.02
CA ARG A 287 25.01 4.97 -21.61
C ARG A 287 24.95 4.89 -20.08
N VAL A 288 24.01 4.10 -19.58
CA VAL A 288 23.79 3.89 -18.14
C VAL A 288 24.03 2.43 -17.82
N ALA A 289 25.00 2.15 -16.96
CA ALA A 289 25.21 0.83 -16.39
C ALA A 289 23.95 0.41 -15.60
N GLN A 290 23.49 -0.81 -15.85
CA GLN A 290 22.33 -1.40 -15.17
C GLN A 290 22.79 -2.52 -14.25
N ASN A 291 22.06 -2.77 -13.17
CA ASN A 291 22.39 -3.84 -12.21
C ASN A 291 22.42 -5.23 -12.85
N ASN A 292 21.64 -5.44 -13.91
CA ASN A 292 21.63 -6.65 -14.72
C ASN A 292 21.11 -6.29 -16.12
N ALA A 293 21.80 -6.74 -17.18
CA ALA A 293 21.45 -6.41 -18.55
C ALA A 293 21.68 -7.61 -19.48
N GLY A 294 20.63 -8.01 -20.20
CA GLY A 294 20.67 -9.02 -21.24
C GLY A 294 19.73 -8.70 -22.40
N THR A 295 19.71 -9.56 -23.41
CA THR A 295 18.88 -9.37 -24.62
C THR A 295 17.39 -9.40 -24.26
N GLN A 296 16.76 -8.22 -24.16
CA GLN A 296 15.34 -8.04 -23.77
C GLN A 296 15.00 -8.48 -22.33
N TRP A 297 15.96 -8.53 -21.42
CA TRP A 297 15.73 -8.80 -19.99
C TRP A 297 16.78 -8.11 -19.11
N GLY A 298 16.48 -7.89 -17.83
CA GLY A 298 17.39 -7.24 -16.89
C GLY A 298 16.69 -6.26 -15.95
N GLY A 299 17.49 -5.56 -15.13
CA GLY A 299 17.01 -4.46 -14.30
C GLY A 299 17.09 -3.15 -15.08
N VAL A 300 16.01 -2.36 -15.10
CA VAL A 300 16.00 -1.06 -15.77
C VAL A 300 15.61 0.01 -14.77
N PHE A 301 16.60 0.83 -14.43
CA PHE A 301 16.38 2.08 -13.72
C PHE A 301 16.95 3.18 -14.61
N THR A 302 16.08 4.02 -15.18
CA THR A 302 16.50 5.18 -15.99
C THR A 302 16.71 6.40 -15.07
N PRO A 303 17.85 7.10 -15.15
CA PRO A 303 18.09 8.30 -14.36
C PRO A 303 17.08 9.40 -14.72
N ARG A 304 16.62 10.14 -13.71
CA ARG A 304 15.67 11.25 -13.89
C ARG A 304 16.38 12.59 -13.93
N ILE A 305 15.79 13.57 -14.60
CA ILE A 305 16.32 14.93 -14.66
C ILE A 305 16.51 15.48 -13.24
N GLY A 306 17.65 16.12 -13.02
CA GLY A 306 18.12 16.60 -11.73
C GLY A 306 18.91 15.57 -10.93
N GLN A 307 18.86 14.27 -11.24
CA GLN A 307 19.58 13.25 -10.47
C GLN A 307 21.09 13.33 -10.64
N GLU A 308 21.83 13.10 -9.55
CA GLU A 308 23.29 13.01 -9.60
C GLU A 308 23.75 11.60 -9.94
N VAL A 309 24.65 11.51 -10.91
CA VAL A 309 25.20 10.26 -11.44
C VAL A 309 26.72 10.28 -11.40
N LEU A 310 27.30 9.09 -11.27
CA LEU A 310 28.73 8.86 -11.42
C LEU A 310 29.03 8.52 -12.88
N VAL A 311 29.89 9.30 -13.52
CA VAL A 311 30.28 9.18 -14.91
C VAL A 311 31.76 8.79 -14.97
N ASP A 312 32.04 7.63 -15.54
CA ASP A 312 33.37 7.20 -15.90
C ASP A 312 33.65 7.49 -17.37
N PHE A 313 34.92 7.44 -17.77
CA PHE A 313 35.37 7.74 -19.13
C PHE A 313 36.13 6.54 -19.69
N LEU A 314 35.60 5.94 -20.76
CA LEU A 314 36.19 4.72 -21.34
C LEU A 314 37.62 5.00 -21.82
N GLU A 315 38.59 4.22 -21.36
CA GLU A 315 40.04 4.42 -21.58
C GLU A 315 40.55 5.79 -21.06
N GLY A 316 39.81 6.44 -20.17
CA GLY A 316 40.09 7.80 -19.70
C GLY A 316 39.84 8.90 -20.75
N ASP A 317 39.20 8.57 -21.88
CA ASP A 317 38.90 9.53 -22.95
C ASP A 317 37.66 10.36 -22.61
N VAL A 318 37.84 11.69 -22.49
CA VAL A 318 36.78 12.64 -22.15
C VAL A 318 35.60 12.61 -23.13
N ASP A 319 35.84 12.18 -24.38
CA ASP A 319 34.82 12.08 -25.41
C ASP A 319 33.89 10.87 -25.24
N ARG A 320 34.17 9.99 -24.26
CA ARG A 320 33.47 8.70 -24.07
C ARG A 320 32.92 8.49 -22.65
N PRO A 321 32.00 9.34 -22.21
CA PRO A 321 31.37 9.21 -20.91
C PRO A 321 30.41 8.00 -20.84
N LEU A 322 30.46 7.28 -19.72
CA LEU A 322 29.59 6.18 -19.33
C LEU A 322 29.12 6.36 -17.90
N ILE A 323 27.81 6.37 -17.66
CA ILE A 323 27.28 6.41 -16.29
C ILE A 323 27.44 5.04 -15.67
N THR A 324 28.16 4.96 -14.55
CA THR A 324 28.46 3.70 -13.84
C THR A 324 27.66 3.54 -12.55
N GLY A 325 27.08 4.62 -12.03
CA GLY A 325 26.30 4.57 -10.81
C GLY A 325 25.50 5.84 -10.54
N ARG A 326 24.77 5.82 -9.43
CA ARG A 326 24.01 6.96 -8.91
C ARG A 326 24.36 7.19 -7.47
N ILE A 327 24.28 8.43 -7.06
CA ILE A 327 24.58 8.82 -5.69
C ILE A 327 23.48 9.74 -5.17
N TYR A 328 23.24 9.65 -3.87
CA TYR A 328 22.42 10.63 -3.15
C TYR A 328 23.29 11.83 -2.75
N ASN A 329 22.65 12.98 -2.56
CA ASN A 329 23.30 14.22 -2.14
C ASN A 329 22.41 15.00 -1.16
N GLY A 330 22.78 16.23 -0.84
CA GLY A 330 22.06 17.05 0.15
C GLY A 330 20.63 17.46 -0.26
N GLU A 331 20.33 17.46 -1.55
CA GLU A 331 18.98 17.75 -2.07
C GLU A 331 18.20 16.46 -2.33
N GLN A 332 18.89 15.44 -2.86
CA GLN A 332 18.34 14.12 -3.15
C GLN A 332 18.79 13.16 -2.08
N THR A 333 18.03 13.09 -1.00
CA THR A 333 18.32 12.21 0.13
C THR A 333 17.65 10.84 -0.04
N PRO A 334 18.28 9.76 0.44
CA PRO A 334 17.60 8.47 0.55
C PRO A 334 16.41 8.56 1.52
N GLU A 335 15.33 7.81 1.26
CA GLU A 335 14.19 7.70 2.19
C GLU A 335 14.58 6.93 3.46
N TRP A 336 15.40 5.90 3.30
CA TRP A 336 15.85 5.01 4.37
C TRP A 336 17.32 5.25 4.63
N HIS A 337 17.67 5.62 5.86
CA HIS A 337 19.00 6.14 6.18
C HIS A 337 19.33 6.03 7.67
N SER A 338 20.54 6.40 8.07
CA SER A 338 21.03 6.54 9.45
C SER A 338 21.14 5.25 10.29
N ASN A 339 20.12 4.40 10.33
CA ASN A 339 20.10 3.20 11.18
C ASN A 339 20.48 1.90 10.44
N GLY A 340 20.39 1.88 9.10
CA GLY A 340 20.71 0.72 8.28
C GLY A 340 19.73 -0.45 8.39
N LEU A 341 18.56 -0.27 9.02
CA LEU A 341 17.58 -1.33 9.24
C LEU A 341 16.71 -1.61 8.02
N PHE A 342 16.46 -0.58 7.20
CA PHE A 342 15.64 -0.70 6.01
C PHE A 342 16.49 -0.72 4.74
N SER A 343 16.19 -1.64 3.85
CA SER A 343 16.77 -1.71 2.51
C SER A 343 15.69 -2.05 1.47
N GLY A 344 16.01 -1.88 0.17
CA GLY A 344 15.11 -2.26 -0.91
C GLY A 344 14.99 -1.22 -2.02
N PHE A 345 13.81 -1.13 -2.64
CA PHE A 345 13.54 -0.26 -3.78
C PHE A 345 12.32 0.61 -3.54
N LYS A 346 12.45 1.93 -3.75
CA LYS A 346 11.32 2.87 -3.77
C LYS A 346 11.32 3.64 -5.07
N SER A 347 10.20 3.60 -5.78
CA SER A 347 9.98 4.35 -7.01
C SER A 347 9.25 5.66 -6.74
N LYS A 348 9.02 6.45 -7.80
CA LYS A 348 8.19 7.65 -7.77
C LYS A 348 7.32 7.66 -9.02
N THR A 349 6.03 7.95 -8.89
CA THR A 349 5.13 8.10 -10.03
C THR A 349 5.59 9.24 -10.95
N TYR A 350 5.54 9.02 -12.27
CA TYR A 350 5.86 10.05 -13.25
C TYR A 350 4.89 11.22 -13.11
N ARG A 351 5.42 12.44 -12.95
CA ARG A 351 4.65 13.67 -12.74
C ARG A 351 3.60 13.55 -11.61
N GLY A 352 3.91 12.78 -10.56
CA GLY A 352 3.01 12.52 -9.44
C GLY A 352 3.72 12.37 -8.09
N GLY A 353 2.93 12.27 -7.03
CA GLY A 353 3.41 12.14 -5.65
C GLY A 353 3.33 10.72 -5.05
N LEU A 354 2.85 9.73 -5.81
CA LEU A 354 2.73 8.35 -5.35
C LEU A 354 4.03 7.56 -5.62
N PHE A 355 4.08 6.33 -5.11
CA PHE A 355 5.24 5.44 -5.24
C PHE A 355 4.84 3.97 -5.17
N ASN A 356 5.72 3.11 -5.66
CA ASN A 356 5.75 1.69 -5.32
C ASN A 356 7.04 1.40 -4.55
N GLU A 357 6.99 0.53 -3.55
CA GLU A 357 8.17 0.15 -2.79
C GLU A 357 8.21 -1.33 -2.42
N LEU A 358 9.43 -1.88 -2.40
CA LEU A 358 9.80 -3.11 -1.74
C LEU A 358 10.73 -2.72 -0.57
N VAL A 359 10.32 -3.05 0.64
CA VAL A 359 11.08 -2.80 1.87
C VAL A 359 11.48 -4.14 2.47
N LEU A 360 12.77 -4.31 2.71
CA LEU A 360 13.35 -5.34 3.56
C LEU A 360 13.72 -4.66 4.87
N ASP A 361 13.31 -5.27 5.96
CA ASP A 361 13.49 -4.77 7.31
C ASP A 361 14.25 -5.82 8.11
N ASP A 362 15.52 -5.51 8.39
CA ASP A 362 16.49 -6.43 9.00
C ASP A 362 16.66 -6.18 10.50
N ALA A 363 15.65 -5.60 11.15
CA ALA A 363 15.64 -5.50 12.61
C ALA A 363 15.61 -6.90 13.23
N THR A 364 16.56 -7.17 14.12
CA THR A 364 16.75 -8.47 14.78
C THR A 364 15.46 -8.94 15.46
N ASP A 365 15.05 -10.18 15.17
CA ASP A 365 13.83 -10.83 15.68
C ASP A 365 12.52 -10.11 15.30
N GLN A 366 12.60 -9.19 14.33
CA GLN A 366 11.51 -8.37 13.83
C GLN A 366 11.59 -8.23 12.31
N GLU A 367 12.07 -9.28 11.65
CA GLU A 367 12.29 -9.28 10.21
C GLU A 367 10.96 -9.12 9.47
N ARG A 368 10.95 -8.27 8.46
CA ARG A 368 9.75 -7.97 7.69
C ARG A 368 10.07 -7.73 6.23
N ILE A 369 9.16 -8.17 5.36
CA ILE A 369 9.12 -7.79 3.96
C ILE A 369 7.81 -7.06 3.70
N LYS A 370 7.88 -5.89 3.05
CA LYS A 370 6.72 -5.13 2.59
C LYS A 370 6.82 -4.88 1.09
N LEU A 371 5.83 -5.36 0.35
CA LEU A 371 5.60 -4.97 -1.04
C LEU A 371 4.37 -4.05 -1.08
N ASN A 372 4.54 -2.82 -1.56
CA ASN A 372 3.51 -1.79 -1.52
C ASN A 372 3.36 -1.07 -2.84
N SER A 373 2.10 -0.92 -3.27
CA SER A 373 1.69 0.16 -4.15
C SER A 373 0.94 1.20 -3.33
N GLU A 374 1.39 2.45 -3.40
CA GLU A 374 0.72 3.56 -2.71
C GLU A 374 -0.71 3.76 -3.22
N GLN A 375 -1.00 3.32 -4.44
CA GLN A 375 -2.35 3.28 -4.98
C GLN A 375 -3.25 2.36 -4.14
N LYS A 376 -4.22 2.97 -3.46
CA LYS A 376 -5.21 2.29 -2.59
C LYS A 376 -4.55 1.43 -1.51
N LYS A 377 -3.32 1.78 -1.11
CA LYS A 377 -2.52 1.06 -0.10
C LYS A 377 -2.54 -0.45 -0.32
N THR A 378 -2.33 -0.87 -1.57
CA THR A 378 -2.36 -2.28 -1.94
C THR A 378 -1.03 -2.92 -1.55
N GLN A 379 -1.06 -3.85 -0.61
CA GLN A 379 0.11 -4.32 0.12
C GLN A 379 0.11 -5.83 0.31
N LEU A 380 1.31 -6.42 0.22
CA LEU A 380 1.65 -7.71 0.80
C LEU A 380 2.72 -7.46 1.86
N ASN A 381 2.40 -7.73 3.12
CA ASN A 381 3.34 -7.65 4.22
C ASN A 381 3.57 -9.05 4.79
N LEU A 382 4.83 -9.39 5.10
CA LEU A 382 5.26 -10.68 5.63
C LEU A 382 6.17 -10.48 6.84
N GLY A 383 6.06 -11.33 7.87
CA GLY A 383 6.90 -11.29 9.07
C GLY A 383 6.33 -10.39 10.16
N TYR A 384 7.16 -9.49 10.70
CA TYR A 384 6.84 -8.61 11.82
C TYR A 384 6.17 -7.31 11.36
N LEU A 385 4.84 -7.26 11.38
CA LEU A 385 4.07 -6.17 10.78
C LEU A 385 4.08 -4.94 11.69
N ILE A 386 4.52 -3.80 11.15
CA ILE A 386 4.53 -2.50 11.83
C ILE A 386 3.89 -1.41 10.98
N HIS A 387 3.44 -0.34 11.62
CA HIS A 387 3.31 0.94 10.93
C HIS A 387 4.69 1.44 10.51
N GLN A 388 4.78 2.02 9.32
CA GLN A 388 6.02 2.62 8.82
C GLN A 388 5.71 3.94 8.13
N GLN A 389 6.52 4.96 8.44
CA GLN A 389 6.51 6.24 7.73
C GLN A 389 7.95 6.61 7.39
N GLY A 390 8.31 6.46 6.12
CA GLY A 390 9.69 6.62 5.65
C GLY A 390 10.66 5.76 6.44
N ASN A 391 11.63 6.42 7.09
CA ASN A 391 12.65 5.79 7.92
C ASN A 391 12.18 5.45 9.35
N PHE A 392 10.96 5.83 9.74
CA PHE A 392 10.43 5.62 11.09
C PHE A 392 9.69 4.28 11.19
N ARG A 393 10.10 3.47 12.18
CA ARG A 393 9.39 2.27 12.66
C ARG A 393 8.31 2.70 13.66
N GLY A 394 7.06 2.49 13.31
CA GLY A 394 5.91 2.79 14.17
C GLY A 394 5.41 1.59 14.97
N ALA A 395 4.18 1.70 15.47
CA ALA A 395 3.57 0.68 16.33
C ALA A 395 3.46 -0.69 15.64
N PHE A 396 3.63 -1.74 16.44
CA PHE A 396 3.37 -3.12 16.06
C PHE A 396 1.91 -3.32 15.68
N ARG A 397 1.68 -4.04 14.57
CA ARG A 397 0.36 -4.34 14.00
C ARG A 397 0.01 -5.82 14.06
N GLY A 398 1.00 -6.71 14.18
CA GLY A 398 0.80 -8.15 14.19
C GLY A 398 1.99 -8.91 13.62
N THR A 399 1.94 -10.24 13.65
CA THR A 399 2.91 -11.12 12.98
C THR A 399 2.21 -12.02 11.97
N GLY A 400 2.95 -12.50 10.97
CA GLY A 400 2.43 -13.41 9.95
C GLY A 400 2.40 -12.75 8.57
N PHE A 401 1.25 -12.76 7.91
CA PHE A 401 1.07 -12.09 6.62
C PHE A 401 -0.18 -11.20 6.61
N ASP A 402 -0.12 -10.09 5.87
CA ASP A 402 -1.24 -9.17 5.64
C ASP A 402 -1.33 -8.86 4.14
N LEU A 403 -2.38 -9.38 3.49
CA LEU A 403 -2.75 -9.04 2.11
C LEU A 403 -3.91 -8.02 2.17
N ARG A 404 -3.61 -6.77 1.85
CA ARG A 404 -4.52 -5.64 2.07
C ARG A 404 -4.67 -4.78 0.81
N THR A 405 -5.88 -4.24 0.60
CA THR A 405 -6.13 -3.11 -0.32
C THR A 405 -7.37 -2.33 0.13
N ASP A 406 -7.41 -1.03 -0.16
CA ASP A 406 -8.62 -0.20 -0.03
C ASP A 406 -9.51 -0.27 -1.30
N ALA A 407 -9.23 -1.22 -2.20
CA ALA A 407 -9.97 -1.46 -3.44
C ALA A 407 -10.44 -2.93 -3.53
N TYR A 408 -10.62 -3.45 -4.75
CA TYR A 408 -11.03 -4.84 -4.97
C TYR A 408 -9.87 -5.82 -4.73
N GLY A 409 -10.17 -6.95 -4.09
CA GLY A 409 -9.24 -8.08 -3.93
C GLY A 409 -9.78 -9.34 -4.61
N SER A 410 -8.89 -10.16 -5.17
CA SER A 410 -9.24 -11.46 -5.75
C SER A 410 -8.16 -12.50 -5.44
N VAL A 411 -8.58 -13.67 -4.93
CA VAL A 411 -7.74 -14.85 -4.76
C VAL A 411 -8.33 -15.95 -5.65
N ARG A 412 -7.54 -16.44 -6.62
CA ARG A 412 -8.00 -17.42 -7.61
C ARG A 412 -6.98 -18.54 -7.76
N ALA A 413 -7.46 -19.78 -7.63
CA ALA A 413 -6.65 -20.97 -7.84
C ALA A 413 -7.41 -21.98 -8.72
N ASN A 414 -6.96 -22.14 -9.97
CA ASN A 414 -7.64 -22.97 -10.99
C ASN A 414 -7.59 -24.49 -10.71
N LYS A 415 -6.76 -24.90 -9.74
CA LYS A 415 -6.59 -26.30 -9.31
C LYS A 415 -7.12 -26.55 -7.90
N GLY A 416 -7.90 -25.61 -7.36
CA GLY A 416 -8.44 -25.66 -6.01
C GLY A 416 -7.71 -24.73 -5.04
N LEU A 417 -8.37 -24.42 -3.91
CA LEU A 417 -7.91 -23.49 -2.89
C LEU A 417 -8.08 -24.12 -1.50
N TYR A 418 -7.01 -24.12 -0.72
CA TYR A 418 -7.01 -24.62 0.67
C TYR A 418 -6.71 -23.46 1.62
N LEU A 419 -7.69 -23.09 2.46
CA LEU A 419 -7.55 -22.08 3.50
C LEU A 419 -7.62 -22.77 4.85
N THR A 420 -6.53 -22.71 5.62
CA THR A 420 -6.37 -23.55 6.82
C THR A 420 -5.72 -22.83 7.99
N SER A 421 -6.10 -23.24 9.19
CA SER A 421 -5.40 -22.91 10.45
C SER A 421 -4.75 -24.14 11.10
N PHE A 422 -4.70 -25.27 10.38
CA PHE A 422 -3.85 -26.41 10.78
C PHE A 422 -2.38 -25.98 10.66
N GLY A 423 -1.66 -26.05 11.78
CA GLY A 423 -0.28 -25.57 11.86
C GLY A 423 0.70 -26.46 11.12
N GLN A 424 1.63 -25.83 10.40
CA GLN A 424 2.79 -26.45 9.77
C GLN A 424 4.05 -25.65 10.13
N PRO A 425 4.56 -25.80 11.37
CA PRO A 425 5.72 -25.05 11.83
C PRO A 425 6.92 -25.25 10.88
N GLU A 426 7.67 -24.17 10.67
CA GLU A 426 8.89 -24.17 9.82
C GLU A 426 8.64 -24.63 8.37
N ALA A 427 7.39 -24.60 7.90
CA ALA A 427 6.98 -25.15 6.62
C ALA A 427 7.43 -26.63 6.43
N ALA A 428 7.52 -27.41 7.51
CA ALA A 428 8.11 -28.75 7.52
C ALA A 428 7.32 -29.84 6.74
N GLY A 429 6.09 -29.54 6.30
CA GLY A 429 5.25 -30.43 5.48
C GLY A 429 5.13 -29.98 4.02
N GLU A 430 4.16 -30.55 3.31
CA GLU A 430 3.84 -30.17 1.92
C GLU A 430 3.00 -28.89 1.86
N GLN A 431 2.93 -28.21 0.72
CA GLN A 431 2.10 -27.00 0.57
C GLN A 431 0.60 -27.29 0.80
N LEU A 432 0.13 -28.46 0.38
CA LEU A 432 -1.25 -28.91 0.53
C LEU A 432 -1.31 -30.14 1.46
N GLU A 433 -1.05 -29.92 2.76
CA GLU A 433 -1.23 -30.96 3.77
C GLU A 433 -2.73 -31.18 4.06
N LEU A 434 -3.33 -32.10 3.31
CA LEU A 434 -4.78 -32.36 3.32
C LEU A 434 -5.22 -33.50 4.26
N ASP A 435 -4.29 -34.17 4.95
CA ASP A 435 -4.64 -35.29 5.87
C ASP A 435 -5.65 -34.89 6.97
N PRO A 436 -5.53 -33.73 7.62
CA PRO A 436 -6.52 -33.30 8.60
C PRO A 436 -7.92 -33.11 7.99
N VAL A 437 -7.98 -32.53 6.77
CA VAL A 437 -9.23 -32.33 6.03
C VAL A 437 -9.84 -33.66 5.65
N LYS A 438 -9.04 -34.57 5.08
CA LYS A 438 -9.47 -35.91 4.69
C LYS A 438 -10.10 -36.65 5.86
N THR A 439 -9.43 -36.64 7.01
CA THR A 439 -9.92 -37.29 8.23
C THR A 439 -11.28 -36.74 8.67
N GLN A 440 -11.48 -35.42 8.59
CA GLN A 440 -12.76 -34.79 8.91
C GLN A 440 -13.87 -35.15 7.90
N LEU A 441 -13.55 -35.19 6.60
CA LEU A 441 -14.51 -35.56 5.56
C LEU A 441 -14.92 -37.04 5.66
N ASP A 442 -13.96 -37.93 5.94
CA ASP A 442 -14.23 -39.37 6.13
C ASP A 442 -15.12 -39.60 7.35
N ALA A 443 -14.85 -38.94 8.48
CA ALA A 443 -15.71 -39.03 9.67
C ALA A 443 -17.15 -38.52 9.41
N ALA A 444 -17.28 -37.41 8.69
CA ALA A 444 -18.59 -36.86 8.32
C ALA A 444 -19.35 -37.77 7.33
N TYR A 445 -18.63 -38.45 6.42
CA TYR A 445 -19.22 -39.44 5.53
C TYR A 445 -19.78 -40.64 6.30
N GLU A 446 -19.01 -41.21 7.23
CA GLU A 446 -19.45 -42.38 8.01
C GLU A 446 -20.69 -42.06 8.87
N LEU A 447 -20.72 -40.89 9.51
CA LEU A 447 -21.89 -40.43 10.25
C LEU A 447 -23.14 -40.33 9.35
N LYS A 448 -23.00 -39.67 8.19
CA LYS A 448 -24.10 -39.49 7.25
C LYS A 448 -24.58 -40.81 6.66
N ASN A 449 -23.66 -41.74 6.39
CA ASN A 449 -23.98 -43.08 5.91
C ASN A 449 -24.79 -43.88 6.96
N SER A 450 -24.38 -43.84 8.22
CA SER A 450 -25.11 -44.47 9.32
C SER A 450 -26.53 -43.90 9.48
N LEU A 451 -26.68 -42.57 9.50
CA LEU A 451 -27.98 -41.91 9.60
C LEU A 451 -28.88 -42.21 8.40
N SER A 452 -28.33 -42.26 7.18
CA SER A 452 -29.08 -42.63 5.98
C SER A 452 -29.64 -44.05 6.06
N ASN A 453 -28.84 -45.00 6.57
CA ASN A 453 -29.28 -46.38 6.74
C ASN A 453 -30.39 -46.49 7.79
N SER A 454 -30.26 -45.75 8.90
CA SER A 454 -31.29 -45.70 9.96
C SER A 454 -32.59 -45.08 9.43
N ALA A 455 -32.52 -43.95 8.73
CA ALA A 455 -33.68 -43.32 8.10
C ALA A 455 -34.41 -44.30 7.16
N THR A 456 -33.67 -44.97 6.28
CA THR A 456 -34.25 -45.95 5.34
C THR A 456 -34.90 -47.13 6.06
N ALA A 457 -34.28 -47.64 7.13
CA ALA A 457 -34.83 -48.74 7.94
C ALA A 457 -36.13 -48.35 8.68
N HIS A 458 -36.36 -47.05 8.88
CA HIS A 458 -37.57 -46.47 9.46
C HIS A 458 -38.56 -45.93 8.43
N ASN A 459 -38.41 -46.30 7.15
CA ASN A 459 -39.20 -45.81 6.02
C ASN A 459 -39.17 -44.28 5.84
N ALA A 460 -38.13 -43.61 6.36
CA ALA A 460 -37.82 -42.22 6.07
C ALA A 460 -36.85 -42.12 4.87
N GLU A 461 -36.61 -40.90 4.40
CA GLU A 461 -35.83 -40.66 3.20
C GLU A 461 -34.32 -40.87 3.40
N ALA A 462 -33.67 -41.46 2.41
CA ALA A 462 -32.22 -41.67 2.40
C ALA A 462 -31.46 -40.35 2.16
N LEU A 463 -30.28 -40.20 2.77
CA LEU A 463 -29.42 -39.01 2.64
C LEU A 463 -28.47 -39.16 1.43
N THR A 464 -29.00 -38.99 0.22
CA THR A 464 -28.30 -39.24 -1.06
C THR A 464 -27.02 -38.43 -1.25
N ALA A 465 -26.96 -37.18 -0.77
CA ALA A 465 -25.80 -36.31 -0.92
C ALA A 465 -24.54 -36.76 -0.12
N LYS A 466 -24.52 -37.97 0.46
CA LYS A 466 -23.34 -38.53 1.16
C LYS A 466 -22.21 -38.88 0.18
N ASP A 467 -22.55 -39.25 -1.05
CA ASP A 467 -21.56 -39.68 -2.02
C ASP A 467 -20.70 -38.49 -2.50
N ASN A 468 -21.28 -37.29 -2.64
CA ASN A 468 -20.54 -36.05 -2.93
C ASN A 468 -19.46 -35.74 -1.87
N LEU A 469 -19.76 -36.01 -0.59
CA LEU A 469 -18.81 -35.83 0.51
C LEU A 469 -17.64 -36.83 0.42
N LYS A 470 -17.94 -38.08 0.04
CA LYS A 470 -16.92 -39.10 -0.20
C LYS A 470 -16.03 -38.73 -1.38
N THR A 471 -16.61 -38.24 -2.48
CA THR A 471 -15.85 -37.73 -3.63
C THR A 471 -14.92 -36.59 -3.25
N ALA A 472 -15.38 -35.64 -2.42
CA ALA A 472 -14.53 -34.57 -1.91
C ALA A 472 -13.33 -35.11 -1.10
N SER A 473 -13.54 -36.11 -0.24
CA SER A 473 -12.46 -36.80 0.50
C SER A 473 -11.49 -37.57 -0.40
N ASP A 474 -11.98 -38.22 -1.45
CA ASP A 474 -11.13 -38.99 -2.37
C ASP A 474 -10.24 -38.06 -3.21
N HIS A 475 -10.78 -36.92 -3.63
CA HIS A 475 -10.07 -35.91 -4.41
C HIS A 475 -8.94 -35.19 -3.65
N THR A 476 -8.73 -35.43 -2.35
CA THR A 476 -7.56 -34.93 -1.58
C THR A 476 -6.33 -35.83 -1.63
N THR A 477 -6.42 -36.97 -2.31
CA THR A 477 -5.38 -38.02 -2.34
C THR A 477 -4.35 -37.92 -3.47
N PRO A 478 -4.67 -37.41 -4.67
CA PRO A 478 -3.71 -37.37 -5.76
C PRO A 478 -2.46 -36.58 -5.43
N THR A 479 -1.34 -36.93 -6.07
CA THR A 479 -0.10 -36.16 -6.00
C THR A 479 0.17 -35.48 -7.34
N TYR A 480 0.88 -34.35 -7.30
CA TYR A 480 1.37 -33.64 -8.47
C TYR A 480 2.88 -33.39 -8.35
N GLY A 481 3.52 -33.14 -9.50
CA GLY A 481 4.97 -32.98 -9.61
C GLY A 481 5.65 -34.17 -10.30
N ARG A 482 6.96 -34.07 -10.46
CA ARG A 482 7.79 -35.07 -11.14
C ARG A 482 8.81 -35.61 -10.16
N SER A 483 8.89 -36.93 -10.02
CA SER A 483 9.95 -37.55 -9.22
C SER A 483 11.32 -37.14 -9.76
N GLY A 484 12.18 -36.66 -8.86
CA GLY A 484 13.59 -36.40 -9.10
C GLY A 484 14.44 -37.29 -8.21
N GLY A 485 15.59 -37.72 -8.71
CA GLY A 485 16.63 -38.36 -7.89
C GLY A 485 17.64 -37.31 -7.43
N GLY A 486 18.34 -37.55 -6.32
CA GLY A 486 19.42 -36.68 -5.87
C GLY A 486 20.53 -36.59 -6.92
N GLY A 487 20.76 -35.39 -7.45
CA GLY A 487 21.78 -35.09 -8.45
C GLY A 487 22.81 -34.10 -7.90
N ASP A 488 23.99 -34.10 -8.51
CA ASP A 488 25.09 -33.19 -8.17
C ASP A 488 24.65 -31.71 -8.27
N GLN A 489 24.54 -31.03 -7.13
CA GLN A 489 24.10 -29.63 -7.05
C GLN A 489 25.21 -28.62 -7.37
N THR A 490 26.42 -29.07 -7.71
CA THR A 490 27.56 -28.17 -8.01
C THR A 490 27.52 -27.57 -9.42
N SER A 491 26.62 -28.04 -10.28
CA SER A 491 26.36 -27.45 -11.60
C SER A 491 24.89 -27.05 -11.75
N ALA A 492 24.60 -26.02 -12.56
CA ALA A 492 23.22 -25.58 -12.81
C ALA A 492 22.35 -26.70 -13.42
N GLN A 493 22.94 -27.52 -14.29
CA GLN A 493 22.27 -28.68 -14.88
C GLN A 493 21.95 -29.72 -13.81
N GLY A 494 22.92 -30.10 -12.98
CA GLY A 494 22.70 -31.09 -11.91
C GLY A 494 21.80 -30.59 -10.78
N ALA A 495 21.84 -29.29 -10.47
CA ALA A 495 20.90 -28.64 -9.55
C ALA A 495 19.47 -28.67 -10.08
N THR A 496 19.27 -28.40 -11.37
CA THR A 496 17.96 -28.52 -12.03
C THR A 496 17.53 -29.98 -12.16
N ASP A 497 18.48 -30.89 -12.37
CA ASP A 497 18.17 -32.29 -12.61
C ASP A 497 17.87 -33.08 -11.34
N GLY A 498 18.49 -32.71 -10.23
CA GLY A 498 18.36 -33.41 -8.96
C GLY A 498 17.77 -32.62 -7.79
N GLY A 499 17.72 -31.29 -7.87
CA GLY A 499 17.04 -30.41 -6.91
C GLY A 499 15.72 -29.89 -7.47
N GLY A 500 14.75 -29.57 -6.61
CA GLY A 500 13.47 -28.97 -7.01
C GLY A 500 12.49 -29.90 -7.74
N LYS A 501 12.79 -31.19 -7.88
CA LYS A 501 11.90 -32.23 -8.40
C LYS A 501 11.38 -33.11 -7.27
N GLY A 502 10.06 -33.26 -7.15
CA GLY A 502 9.39 -34.09 -6.16
C GLY A 502 7.91 -34.29 -6.50
N GLN A 503 7.23 -35.14 -5.74
CA GLN A 503 5.78 -35.26 -5.76
C GLN A 503 5.22 -34.86 -4.40
N VAL A 504 4.14 -34.07 -4.41
CA VAL A 504 3.42 -33.63 -3.22
C VAL A 504 1.92 -33.78 -3.45
N LYS A 505 1.12 -33.84 -2.38
CA LYS A 505 -0.35 -33.92 -2.44
C LYS A 505 -0.96 -32.75 -3.20
N GLY A 506 -2.06 -33.02 -3.88
CA GLY A 506 -2.84 -32.07 -4.65
C GLY A 506 -4.34 -32.39 -4.60
N LEU A 507 -5.11 -31.62 -5.37
CA LEU A 507 -6.55 -31.80 -5.52
C LEU A 507 -6.87 -32.29 -6.94
N ASP A 508 -7.69 -33.33 -7.07
CA ASP A 508 -8.12 -33.87 -8.38
C ASP A 508 -9.07 -32.94 -9.13
N ALA A 509 -9.86 -32.18 -8.36
CA ALA A 509 -10.85 -31.21 -8.84
C ALA A 509 -10.67 -29.88 -8.10
N PRO A 510 -11.15 -28.75 -8.64
CA PRO A 510 -10.93 -27.42 -8.05
C PRO A 510 -11.82 -27.17 -6.81
N TRP A 511 -11.58 -27.91 -5.74
CA TRP A 511 -12.27 -27.75 -4.46
C TRP A 511 -11.80 -26.50 -3.72
N LEU A 512 -12.72 -25.89 -2.97
CA LEU A 512 -12.40 -24.93 -1.91
C LEU A 512 -12.56 -25.63 -0.56
N HIS A 513 -11.46 -25.87 0.14
CA HIS A 513 -11.48 -26.39 1.51
C HIS A 513 -11.21 -25.25 2.50
N LEU A 514 -12.16 -25.05 3.41
CA LEU A 514 -11.99 -24.20 4.60
C LEU A 514 -11.85 -25.14 5.80
N ALA A 515 -10.70 -25.11 6.47
CA ALA A 515 -10.42 -26.07 7.54
C ALA A 515 -9.81 -25.38 8.77
N SER A 516 -10.26 -25.77 9.96
CA SER A 516 -9.70 -25.29 11.21
C SER A 516 -9.77 -26.39 12.27
N PRO A 517 -8.74 -26.54 13.12
CA PRO A 517 -8.82 -27.41 14.28
C PRO A 517 -9.77 -26.88 15.38
N ALA A 518 -10.07 -25.56 15.39
CA ALA A 518 -10.87 -24.94 16.45
C ALA A 518 -12.32 -24.63 16.02
N GLY A 519 -12.53 -24.16 14.80
CA GLY A 519 -13.85 -23.82 14.28
C GLY A 519 -13.80 -22.79 13.15
N ILE A 520 -14.93 -22.61 12.47
CA ILE A 520 -15.10 -21.65 11.37
C ILE A 520 -16.37 -20.83 11.64
N THR A 521 -16.27 -19.51 11.53
CA THR A 521 -17.40 -18.59 11.69
C THR A 521 -17.62 -17.79 10.41
N LEU A 522 -18.89 -17.57 10.06
CA LEU A 522 -19.32 -16.73 8.94
C LEU A 522 -20.31 -15.71 9.48
N SER A 523 -20.04 -14.42 9.30
CA SER A 523 -20.88 -13.34 9.85
C SER A 523 -21.02 -12.19 8.87
N THR A 524 -22.18 -11.54 8.89
CA THR A 524 -22.51 -10.34 8.13
C THR A 524 -23.65 -9.61 8.83
N PRO A 525 -23.66 -8.26 8.88
CA PRO A 525 -24.80 -7.51 9.41
C PRO A 525 -26.02 -7.54 8.46
N GLU A 526 -25.81 -7.92 7.20
CA GLU A 526 -26.84 -7.97 6.17
C GLU A 526 -27.24 -9.43 5.90
N SER A 527 -27.22 -9.87 4.65
CA SER A 527 -27.70 -11.18 4.23
C SER A 527 -26.57 -12.16 3.94
N LEU A 528 -26.75 -13.42 4.38
CA LEU A 528 -25.91 -14.56 4.01
C LEU A 528 -26.74 -15.50 3.11
N HIS A 529 -26.17 -15.89 1.96
CA HIS A 529 -26.84 -16.74 0.98
C HIS A 529 -26.02 -18.00 0.69
N PHE A 530 -26.69 -19.16 0.71
CA PHE A 530 -26.17 -20.42 0.19
C PHE A 530 -27.04 -20.83 -1.00
N ALA A 531 -26.46 -20.91 -2.20
CA ALA A 531 -27.16 -21.29 -3.42
C ALA A 531 -26.36 -22.39 -4.13
N GLN A 532 -27.03 -23.47 -4.52
CA GLN A 532 -26.43 -24.64 -5.18
C GLN A 532 -27.37 -25.15 -6.27
N THR A 533 -26.80 -25.70 -7.35
CA THR A 533 -27.57 -26.29 -8.46
C THR A 533 -27.93 -27.76 -8.20
N HIS A 534 -27.08 -28.48 -7.48
CA HIS A 534 -27.30 -29.88 -7.11
C HIS A 534 -27.74 -29.97 -5.64
N ASP A 535 -26.84 -30.33 -4.72
CA ASP A 535 -27.20 -30.65 -3.35
C ASP A 535 -26.63 -29.64 -2.34
N PHE A 536 -27.42 -29.29 -1.33
CA PHE A 536 -26.93 -28.67 -0.10
C PHE A 536 -26.94 -29.70 1.03
N SER A 537 -25.79 -29.89 1.70
CA SER A 537 -25.65 -30.83 2.80
C SER A 537 -24.91 -30.19 3.97
N ALA A 538 -25.49 -30.25 5.15
CA ALA A 538 -24.85 -29.92 6.41
C ALA A 538 -24.78 -31.17 7.29
N THR A 539 -23.60 -31.45 7.85
CA THR A 539 -23.36 -32.59 8.74
C THR A 539 -22.71 -32.07 10.01
N THR A 540 -23.27 -32.42 11.17
CA THR A 540 -22.71 -32.09 12.49
C THR A 540 -22.48 -33.38 13.27
N GLY A 541 -21.35 -33.49 13.98
CA GLY A 541 -21.09 -34.63 14.86
C GLY A 541 -21.91 -34.63 16.15
N GLN A 542 -22.56 -33.51 16.45
CA GLN A 542 -23.41 -33.25 17.62
C GLN A 542 -24.65 -32.48 17.14
N ASP A 543 -25.13 -31.50 17.91
CA ASP A 543 -26.33 -30.74 17.61
C ASP A 543 -26.19 -29.80 16.41
N MET A 544 -27.31 -29.59 15.70
CA MET A 544 -27.50 -28.53 14.71
C MET A 544 -28.57 -27.56 15.22
N ASN A 545 -28.19 -26.30 15.42
CA ASN A 545 -29.07 -25.27 15.97
C ASN A 545 -29.41 -24.22 14.90
N PHE A 546 -30.71 -23.95 14.75
CA PHE A 546 -31.23 -22.86 13.93
C PHE A 546 -31.93 -21.85 14.84
N SER A 547 -31.52 -20.59 14.77
CA SER A 547 -32.13 -19.51 15.56
C SER A 547 -32.45 -18.34 14.65
N GLN A 548 -33.72 -17.96 14.58
CA GLN A 548 -34.23 -16.89 13.71
C GLN A 548 -34.95 -15.83 14.53
N GLY A 549 -34.64 -14.55 14.25
CA GLY A 549 -35.29 -13.42 14.94
C GLY A 549 -36.69 -13.09 14.43
N LYS A 550 -37.09 -13.61 13.26
CA LYS A 550 -38.43 -13.40 12.68
C LYS A 550 -39.06 -14.74 12.30
N ASN A 551 -38.91 -15.15 11.03
CA ASN A 551 -39.57 -16.31 10.48
C ASN A 551 -38.55 -17.35 10.03
N TRP A 552 -38.83 -18.62 10.31
CA TRP A 552 -38.20 -19.75 9.64
C TRP A 552 -39.15 -20.28 8.57
N VAL A 553 -38.77 -20.17 7.30
CA VAL A 553 -39.59 -20.58 6.16
C VAL A 553 -38.82 -21.65 5.37
N ALA A 554 -39.42 -22.83 5.23
CA ALA A 554 -38.89 -23.92 4.44
C ALA A 554 -39.93 -24.32 3.38
N ALA A 555 -39.52 -24.30 2.11
CA ALA A 555 -40.34 -24.72 0.98
C ALA A 555 -39.56 -25.75 0.16
N ALA A 556 -40.17 -26.91 -0.08
CA ALA A 556 -39.61 -27.97 -0.90
C ALA A 556 -40.57 -28.30 -2.04
N ARG A 557 -40.03 -28.54 -3.24
CA ARG A 557 -40.85 -28.83 -4.43
C ARG A 557 -41.46 -30.23 -4.42
N GLU A 558 -40.71 -31.20 -3.91
CA GLU A 558 -41.14 -32.60 -3.90
C GLU A 558 -41.59 -33.04 -2.51
N LYS A 559 -40.75 -32.85 -1.48
CA LYS A 559 -41.04 -33.33 -0.13
C LYS A 559 -40.24 -32.62 0.95
N LEU A 560 -40.81 -32.56 2.16
CA LEU A 560 -40.13 -32.26 3.40
C LEU A 560 -40.11 -33.52 4.27
N SER A 561 -38.92 -34.06 4.58
CA SER A 561 -38.76 -35.25 5.43
C SER A 561 -38.00 -34.88 6.71
N LEU A 562 -38.60 -35.17 7.87
CA LEU A 562 -37.99 -34.97 9.19
C LEU A 562 -37.92 -36.32 9.90
N PHE A 563 -36.70 -36.77 10.21
CA PHE A 563 -36.44 -38.05 10.85
C PHE A 563 -35.61 -37.85 12.13
N VAL A 564 -36.07 -38.44 13.24
CA VAL A 564 -35.35 -38.48 14.51
C VAL A 564 -35.31 -39.92 15.02
N GLU A 565 -34.11 -40.47 15.20
CA GLU A 565 -33.94 -41.89 15.57
C GLU A 565 -34.30 -42.19 17.04
N LYS A 566 -33.99 -41.27 17.97
CA LYS A 566 -34.00 -41.60 19.42
C LYS A 566 -34.96 -40.76 20.26
N ALA A 567 -34.85 -39.43 20.22
CA ALA A 567 -35.49 -38.56 21.21
C ALA A 567 -36.90 -38.05 20.82
N GLY A 568 -37.40 -38.46 19.64
CA GLY A 568 -38.70 -38.03 19.12
C GLY A 568 -38.72 -36.60 18.57
N ILE A 569 -39.89 -36.17 18.10
CA ILE A 569 -40.13 -34.84 17.51
C ILE A 569 -40.99 -34.01 18.46
N LYS A 570 -40.66 -32.72 18.60
CA LYS A 570 -41.46 -31.74 19.35
C LYS A 570 -41.77 -30.54 18.47
N LEU A 571 -43.06 -30.21 18.32
CA LEU A 571 -43.54 -29.05 17.56
C LEU A 571 -44.41 -28.20 18.47
N PHE A 572 -43.93 -27.00 18.83
CA PHE A 572 -44.63 -26.08 19.71
C PHE A 572 -44.78 -24.71 19.02
N ALA A 573 -45.99 -24.13 19.08
CA ALA A 573 -46.18 -22.70 18.89
C ALA A 573 -46.34 -22.07 20.28
N GLY A 574 -45.37 -21.23 20.69
CA GLY A 574 -45.42 -20.59 22.02
C GLY A 574 -46.60 -19.62 22.17
N LYS A 575 -47.06 -19.04 21.06
CA LYS A 575 -48.29 -18.27 20.91
C LYS A 575 -48.87 -18.56 19.53
N GLN A 576 -50.18 -18.35 19.36
CA GLN A 576 -50.92 -18.58 18.09
C GLN A 576 -51.02 -20.06 17.69
N LYS A 577 -51.59 -20.33 16.51
CA LYS A 577 -51.99 -21.67 16.07
C LYS A 577 -50.81 -22.51 15.55
N VAL A 578 -50.85 -23.81 15.82
CA VAL A 578 -50.16 -24.83 15.01
C VAL A 578 -51.14 -25.30 13.95
N GLU A 579 -50.76 -25.21 12.68
CA GLU A 579 -51.59 -25.62 11.55
C GLU A 579 -50.85 -26.65 10.70
N ILE A 580 -51.48 -27.81 10.49
CA ILE A 580 -50.95 -28.91 9.68
C ILE A 580 -52.04 -29.29 8.68
N GLN A 581 -51.72 -29.23 7.38
CA GLN A 581 -52.66 -29.52 6.30
C GLN A 581 -51.99 -30.41 5.25
N ALA A 582 -52.72 -31.42 4.77
CA ALA A 582 -52.43 -32.07 3.51
C ALA A 582 -53.44 -31.54 2.48
N GLN A 583 -53.02 -30.59 1.65
CA GLN A 583 -53.94 -29.78 0.81
C GLN A 583 -54.55 -30.55 -0.36
N SER A 584 -53.92 -31.65 -0.78
CA SER A 584 -54.35 -32.45 -1.93
C SER A 584 -54.30 -33.97 -1.70
N ASP A 585 -53.85 -34.43 -0.53
CA ASP A 585 -53.63 -35.85 -0.24
C ASP A 585 -53.95 -36.15 1.25
N ASN A 586 -53.72 -37.37 1.70
CA ASN A 586 -54.03 -37.83 3.05
C ASN A 586 -53.12 -37.20 4.11
N LEU A 587 -53.71 -36.89 5.26
CA LEU A 587 -52.98 -36.61 6.50
C LEU A 587 -53.00 -37.88 7.38
N GLU A 588 -51.84 -38.45 7.67
CA GLU A 588 -51.69 -39.64 8.53
C GLU A 588 -50.99 -39.30 9.85
N LEU A 589 -51.62 -39.65 10.98
CA LEU A 589 -51.06 -39.51 12.33
C LEU A 589 -51.12 -40.87 13.06
N THR A 590 -49.99 -41.58 13.08
CA THR A 590 -49.89 -42.95 13.63
C THR A 590 -48.94 -43.01 14.82
N SER A 591 -49.36 -43.68 15.90
CA SER A 591 -48.53 -43.99 17.08
C SER A 591 -48.53 -45.49 17.36
N LYS A 592 -47.39 -46.04 17.80
CA LYS A 592 -47.30 -47.43 18.31
C LYS A 592 -47.93 -47.57 19.70
N GLN A 593 -47.90 -46.49 20.47
CA GLN A 593 -48.47 -46.41 21.82
C GLN A 593 -49.71 -45.51 21.75
N ASP A 594 -50.05 -44.85 22.84
CA ASP A 594 -51.19 -43.95 22.90
C ASP A 594 -51.07 -42.82 21.86
N ASN A 595 -52.20 -42.49 21.24
CA ASN A 595 -52.39 -41.29 20.45
C ASN A 595 -53.42 -40.41 21.18
N THR A 596 -52.98 -39.28 21.73
CA THR A 596 -53.81 -38.39 22.56
C THR A 596 -54.09 -37.08 21.82
N THR A 597 -55.36 -36.72 21.74
CA THR A 597 -55.82 -35.41 21.25
C THR A 597 -56.65 -34.76 22.34
N THR A 598 -56.22 -33.59 22.81
CA THR A 598 -56.83 -32.91 23.94
C THR A 598 -56.94 -31.41 23.66
N SER A 599 -58.13 -30.85 23.88
CA SER A 599 -58.35 -29.41 24.04
C SER A 599 -58.55 -29.15 25.53
N THR A 600 -57.68 -28.33 26.13
CA THR A 600 -57.69 -28.12 27.60
C THR A 600 -58.70 -27.07 28.03
N GLU A 601 -59.10 -26.18 27.14
CA GLU A 601 -59.97 -25.03 27.47
C GLU A 601 -61.28 -25.00 26.66
N SER A 602 -61.33 -25.64 25.49
CA SER A 602 -62.47 -25.56 24.58
C SER A 602 -62.87 -26.96 24.06
N ASN A 603 -63.10 -27.08 22.76
CA ASN A 603 -63.63 -28.25 22.06
C ASN A 603 -62.56 -28.98 21.24
N ILE A 604 -62.89 -30.22 20.89
CA ILE A 604 -62.23 -31.01 19.84
C ILE A 604 -63.27 -31.23 18.76
N ASP A 605 -63.03 -30.71 17.56
CA ASP A 605 -63.91 -30.89 16.41
C ASP A 605 -63.34 -31.94 15.45
N LEU A 606 -64.11 -33.00 15.20
CA LEU A 606 -63.82 -34.02 14.19
C LEU A 606 -64.91 -33.98 13.12
N ALA A 607 -64.58 -33.44 11.95
CA ALA A 607 -65.49 -33.28 10.83
C ALA A 607 -64.89 -33.88 9.55
N ALA A 608 -65.74 -34.51 8.73
CA ALA A 608 -65.36 -35.07 7.44
C ALA A 608 -66.52 -34.91 6.44
N ALA A 609 -66.20 -34.72 5.16
CA ALA A 609 -67.21 -34.59 4.10
C ALA A 609 -67.99 -35.90 3.85
N GLU A 610 -67.31 -37.04 3.96
CA GLU A 610 -67.90 -38.35 3.65
C GLU A 610 -68.20 -39.20 4.89
N GLU A 611 -67.21 -39.37 5.78
CA GLU A 611 -67.29 -40.38 6.85
C GLU A 611 -66.35 -40.06 8.03
N VAL A 612 -66.85 -40.24 9.26
CA VAL A 612 -66.04 -40.32 10.48
C VAL A 612 -66.20 -41.73 11.07
N LEU A 613 -65.09 -42.46 11.26
CA LEU A 613 -65.08 -43.82 11.78
C LEU A 613 -64.11 -43.95 12.96
N LEU A 614 -64.63 -44.37 14.11
CA LEU A 614 -63.84 -44.65 15.31
C LEU A 614 -63.92 -46.16 15.58
N VAL A 615 -62.78 -46.86 15.64
CA VAL A 615 -62.73 -48.33 15.80
C VAL A 615 -61.80 -48.73 16.95
N SER A 616 -62.22 -49.70 17.75
CA SER A 616 -61.36 -50.34 18.75
C SER A 616 -61.78 -51.79 19.00
N GLY A 617 -60.86 -52.76 18.84
CA GLY A 617 -61.11 -54.18 19.13
C GLY A 617 -62.28 -54.82 18.37
N GLY A 618 -62.68 -54.25 17.22
CA GLY A 618 -63.84 -54.67 16.43
C GLY A 618 -65.15 -53.94 16.77
N ALA A 619 -65.22 -53.17 17.87
CA ALA A 619 -66.30 -52.23 18.13
C ALA A 619 -66.08 -50.92 17.38
N TYR A 620 -67.15 -50.26 16.94
CA TYR A 620 -67.03 -48.99 16.23
C TYR A 620 -68.21 -48.04 16.42
N VAL A 621 -67.90 -46.76 16.21
CA VAL A 621 -68.85 -45.66 16.00
C VAL A 621 -68.61 -45.11 14.60
N ARG A 622 -69.62 -45.13 13.75
CA ARG A 622 -69.52 -44.62 12.37
C ARG A 622 -70.56 -43.52 12.14
N ILE A 623 -70.13 -42.41 11.56
CA ILE A 623 -71.00 -41.30 11.14
C ILE A 623 -70.87 -41.16 9.62
N LYS A 624 -71.94 -41.45 8.87
CA LYS A 624 -71.93 -41.42 7.40
C LYS A 624 -73.31 -41.09 6.82
N GLY A 625 -73.36 -40.16 5.87
CA GLY A 625 -74.61 -39.79 5.16
C GLY A 625 -75.73 -39.32 6.10
N GLY A 626 -75.38 -38.68 7.22
CA GLY A 626 -76.32 -38.25 8.27
C GLY A 626 -76.75 -39.34 9.26
N ASN A 627 -76.26 -40.57 9.13
CA ASN A 627 -76.58 -41.69 10.02
C ASN A 627 -75.47 -41.92 11.05
N ILE A 628 -75.83 -42.46 12.23
CA ILE A 628 -74.90 -42.94 13.26
C ILE A 628 -75.07 -44.45 13.41
N GLU A 629 -74.01 -45.23 13.19
CA GLU A 629 -73.96 -46.67 13.43
C GLU A 629 -73.12 -46.96 14.70
N LEU A 630 -73.66 -47.76 15.61
CA LEU A 630 -73.04 -48.13 16.89
C LEU A 630 -73.04 -49.66 17.02
N HIS A 631 -71.96 -50.32 16.65
CA HIS A 631 -71.87 -51.79 16.67
C HIS A 631 -70.66 -52.27 17.48
N ALA A 632 -70.82 -53.40 18.18
CA ALA A 632 -69.75 -54.08 18.90
C ALA A 632 -69.91 -55.60 18.77
N PRO A 633 -68.81 -56.37 18.75
CA PRO A 633 -68.85 -57.83 18.85
C PRO A 633 -69.43 -58.33 20.18
N GLY A 634 -69.36 -57.49 21.23
CA GLY A 634 -69.92 -57.70 22.56
C GLY A 634 -71.21 -56.91 22.80
N LYS A 635 -71.52 -56.61 24.07
CA LYS A 635 -72.69 -55.81 24.44
C LYS A 635 -72.42 -54.32 24.21
N VAL A 636 -73.42 -53.59 23.70
CA VAL A 636 -73.45 -52.13 23.70
C VAL A 636 -74.26 -51.67 24.92
N GLU A 637 -73.59 -51.09 25.92
CA GLU A 637 -74.21 -50.64 27.18
C GLU A 637 -74.23 -49.11 27.25
N PHE A 638 -75.38 -48.54 27.59
CA PHE A 638 -75.55 -47.08 27.80
C PHE A 638 -75.85 -46.83 29.28
N PHE A 639 -74.99 -46.11 29.98
CA PHE A 639 -75.12 -45.78 31.41
C PHE A 639 -75.62 -44.34 31.60
N GLY A 640 -76.90 -44.16 31.92
CA GLY A 640 -77.51 -42.85 32.20
C GLY A 640 -78.86 -42.97 32.91
N ALA A 641 -79.23 -41.97 33.71
CA ALA A 641 -80.46 -41.98 34.52
C ALA A 641 -81.76 -41.86 33.70
N MET A 642 -81.70 -41.31 32.49
CA MET A 642 -82.82 -41.20 31.54
C MET A 642 -82.28 -41.29 30.10
N LYS A 643 -82.95 -42.02 29.21
CA LYS A 643 -82.60 -42.18 27.79
C LYS A 643 -83.76 -41.68 26.95
N SER A 644 -83.67 -40.48 26.41
CA SER A 644 -84.71 -39.85 25.58
C SER A 644 -84.18 -39.72 24.15
N PHE A 645 -84.86 -40.35 23.19
CA PHE A 645 -84.57 -40.20 21.76
C PHE A 645 -85.67 -39.31 21.16
N THR A 646 -85.39 -38.01 21.02
CA THR A 646 -86.27 -37.05 20.35
C THR A 646 -86.13 -37.15 18.83
N GLY A 647 -87.03 -36.51 18.08
CA GLY A 647 -87.03 -36.54 16.60
C GLY A 647 -85.74 -35.98 15.96
N PRO A 648 -85.54 -36.20 14.65
CA PRO A 648 -84.31 -35.80 13.95
C PRO A 648 -84.09 -34.28 13.98
N THR A 649 -82.83 -33.88 14.13
CA THR A 649 -82.36 -32.49 14.02
C THR A 649 -81.04 -32.49 13.24
N GLN A 650 -80.58 -31.33 12.78
CA GLN A 650 -79.30 -31.19 12.07
C GLN A 650 -78.53 -29.96 12.57
N GLN A 651 -77.20 -30.01 12.45
CA GLN A 651 -76.30 -28.89 12.67
C GLN A 651 -75.39 -28.76 11.45
N ALA A 652 -75.34 -27.57 10.84
CA ALA A 652 -74.43 -27.30 9.73
C ALA A 652 -73.03 -27.04 10.27
N TYR A 653 -72.02 -27.65 9.67
CA TYR A 653 -70.60 -27.39 9.93
C TYR A 653 -69.93 -27.09 8.59
N GLU A 654 -69.41 -25.87 8.42
CA GLU A 654 -68.70 -25.48 7.20
C GLU A 654 -67.27 -26.04 7.26
N LEU A 655 -66.94 -26.91 6.30
CA LEU A 655 -65.57 -27.40 6.14
C LEU A 655 -64.67 -26.27 5.61
N PRO A 656 -63.45 -26.10 6.13
CA PRO A 656 -62.54 -25.07 5.64
C PRO A 656 -62.20 -25.31 4.17
N PRO A 657 -62.29 -24.29 3.29
CA PRO A 657 -61.93 -24.44 1.89
C PRO A 657 -60.42 -24.67 1.77
N LEU A 658 -60.03 -25.83 1.26
CA LEU A 658 -58.64 -26.08 0.87
C LEU A 658 -58.34 -25.34 -0.44
N PRO A 659 -57.09 -24.88 -0.68
CA PRO A 659 -56.74 -24.13 -1.88
C PRO A 659 -56.98 -24.98 -3.13
N ASP A 660 -57.93 -24.54 -3.96
CA ASP A 660 -58.22 -25.15 -5.26
C ASP A 660 -57.33 -24.48 -6.32
N THR A 661 -56.28 -25.16 -6.76
CA THR A 661 -55.27 -24.58 -7.67
C THR A 661 -55.73 -24.48 -9.12
N GLU A 662 -56.95 -24.94 -9.44
CA GLU A 662 -57.44 -25.01 -10.83
C GLU A 662 -58.23 -23.77 -11.31
N ASN A 663 -58.55 -22.80 -10.46
CA ASN A 663 -59.43 -21.68 -10.84
C ASN A 663 -58.69 -20.34 -11.03
N THR A 664 -57.98 -20.20 -12.15
CA THR A 664 -57.39 -18.94 -12.58
C THR A 664 -58.41 -18.10 -13.37
N GLN A 665 -58.77 -16.90 -12.85
CA GLN A 665 -59.66 -15.94 -13.51
C GLN A 665 -58.94 -14.65 -13.90
N LEU A 666 -59.24 -14.09 -15.08
CA LEU A 666 -58.83 -12.75 -15.51
C LEU A 666 -60.05 -11.83 -15.61
N LYS A 667 -60.05 -10.71 -14.88
CA LYS A 667 -61.09 -9.67 -14.95
C LYS A 667 -60.61 -8.52 -15.81
N LEU A 668 -61.37 -8.21 -16.86
CA LEU A 668 -61.17 -7.07 -17.73
C LEU A 668 -62.01 -5.90 -17.23
N HIS A 669 -61.45 -4.69 -17.26
CA HIS A 669 -62.15 -3.45 -16.96
C HIS A 669 -61.65 -2.36 -17.92
N HIS A 670 -62.54 -1.79 -18.72
CA HIS A 670 -62.21 -0.77 -19.70
C HIS A 670 -63.11 0.45 -19.50
N THR A 671 -62.47 1.58 -19.18
CA THR A 671 -63.10 2.89 -19.01
C THR A 671 -62.47 3.90 -19.97
N TYR A 672 -63.24 4.90 -20.37
CA TYR A 672 -62.72 6.10 -21.00
C TYR A 672 -61.94 6.94 -19.97
N GLY A 673 -61.12 7.90 -20.41
CA GLY A 673 -60.31 8.74 -19.51
C GLY A 673 -61.09 9.63 -18.54
N ASN A 674 -62.43 9.63 -18.61
CA ASN A 674 -63.36 10.28 -17.69
C ASN A 674 -64.01 9.29 -16.69
N ASP A 675 -63.48 8.06 -16.58
CA ASP A 675 -64.00 6.95 -15.77
C ASP A 675 -65.39 6.41 -16.19
N GLU A 676 -65.93 6.83 -17.33
CA GLU A 676 -67.13 6.21 -17.87
C GLU A 676 -66.81 4.83 -18.47
N PRO A 677 -67.64 3.80 -18.21
CA PRO A 677 -67.41 2.46 -18.71
C PRO A 677 -67.54 2.41 -20.24
N VAL A 678 -66.58 1.76 -20.90
CA VAL A 678 -66.68 1.46 -22.34
C VAL A 678 -67.60 0.25 -22.51
N ALA A 679 -68.90 0.51 -22.48
CA ALA A 679 -69.92 -0.52 -22.57
C ALA A 679 -69.83 -1.27 -23.90
N LEU A 680 -70.04 -2.59 -23.85
CA LEU A 680 -70.23 -3.42 -25.05
C LEU A 680 -69.04 -3.46 -26.03
N ALA A 681 -67.84 -3.04 -25.63
CA ALA A 681 -66.65 -3.18 -26.47
C ALA A 681 -66.30 -4.65 -26.67
N GLN A 682 -65.99 -5.03 -27.92
CA GLN A 682 -65.45 -6.37 -28.18
C GLN A 682 -63.98 -6.42 -27.77
N TYR A 683 -63.57 -7.52 -27.14
CA TYR A 683 -62.19 -7.74 -26.75
C TYR A 683 -61.65 -9.05 -27.30
N GLN A 684 -60.34 -9.11 -27.47
CA GLN A 684 -59.56 -10.32 -27.67
C GLN A 684 -58.39 -10.35 -26.70
N ALA A 685 -58.41 -11.27 -25.74
CA ALA A 685 -57.29 -11.54 -24.84
C ALA A 685 -56.42 -12.65 -25.44
N THR A 686 -55.12 -12.38 -25.58
CA THR A 686 -54.09 -13.32 -26.05
C THR A 686 -53.16 -13.66 -24.90
N PHE A 687 -52.97 -14.95 -24.64
CA PHE A 687 -52.19 -15.46 -23.52
C PHE A 687 -50.79 -15.93 -23.97
N PRO A 688 -49.82 -16.07 -23.06
CA PRO A 688 -48.44 -16.47 -23.39
C PRO A 688 -48.33 -17.86 -24.02
N ASP A 689 -49.31 -18.73 -23.79
CA ASP A 689 -49.42 -20.07 -24.40
C ASP A 689 -49.95 -20.04 -25.85
N GLY A 690 -50.23 -18.85 -26.38
CA GLY A 690 -50.78 -18.63 -27.72
C GLY A 690 -52.30 -18.84 -27.81
N SER A 691 -52.97 -19.23 -26.72
CA SER A 691 -54.43 -19.32 -26.68
C SER A 691 -55.05 -17.92 -26.67
N THR A 692 -56.26 -17.81 -27.23
CA THR A 692 -57.01 -16.55 -27.24
C THR A 692 -58.39 -16.74 -26.62
N ARG A 693 -58.95 -15.66 -26.07
CA ARG A 693 -60.33 -15.60 -25.60
C ARG A 693 -60.95 -14.31 -26.12
N THR A 694 -62.07 -14.43 -26.82
CA THR A 694 -62.81 -13.29 -27.37
C THR A 694 -64.13 -13.14 -26.63
N GLY A 695 -64.60 -11.90 -26.51
CA GLY A 695 -65.86 -11.62 -25.82
C GLY A 695 -66.27 -10.16 -25.97
N GLN A 696 -67.33 -9.80 -25.26
CA GLN A 696 -67.85 -8.44 -25.20
C GLN A 696 -67.92 -8.01 -23.75
N LEU A 697 -67.50 -6.77 -23.47
CA LEU A 697 -67.66 -6.16 -22.16
C LEU A 697 -69.15 -5.95 -21.84
N ASP A 698 -69.50 -6.00 -20.56
CA ASP A 698 -70.84 -5.66 -20.09
C ASP A 698 -71.10 -4.14 -20.13
N ASN A 699 -72.29 -3.72 -19.68
CA ASN A 699 -72.68 -2.31 -19.62
C ASN A 699 -71.85 -1.47 -18.62
N GLN A 700 -71.02 -2.12 -17.79
CA GLN A 700 -70.07 -1.50 -16.87
C GLN A 700 -68.63 -1.57 -17.40
N GLY A 701 -68.42 -1.96 -18.67
CA GLY A 701 -67.09 -2.07 -19.25
C GLY A 701 -66.27 -3.21 -18.66
N LYS A 702 -66.90 -4.27 -18.15
CA LYS A 702 -66.24 -5.40 -17.48
C LYS A 702 -66.47 -6.73 -18.20
N ALA A 703 -65.51 -7.65 -18.07
CA ALA A 703 -65.69 -9.05 -18.44
C ALA A 703 -64.83 -9.97 -17.56
N THR A 704 -65.25 -11.22 -17.37
CA THR A 704 -64.50 -12.23 -16.60
C THR A 704 -64.17 -13.40 -17.51
N LEU A 705 -62.91 -13.83 -17.51
CA LEU A 705 -62.41 -14.99 -18.24
C LEU A 705 -61.99 -16.06 -17.24
N ASP A 706 -62.66 -17.20 -17.26
CA ASP A 706 -62.35 -18.36 -16.42
C ASP A 706 -61.37 -19.31 -17.11
N GLY A 707 -60.58 -20.05 -16.32
CA GLY A 707 -59.64 -21.06 -16.82
C GLY A 707 -58.52 -20.49 -17.69
N VAL A 708 -57.93 -19.36 -17.27
CA VAL A 708 -56.85 -18.70 -18.01
C VAL A 708 -55.47 -19.21 -17.61
N PRO A 709 -54.50 -19.36 -18.53
CA PRO A 709 -53.13 -19.72 -18.17
C PRO A 709 -52.51 -18.70 -17.20
N PRO A 710 -51.72 -19.12 -16.19
CA PRO A 710 -51.03 -18.20 -15.30
C PRO A 710 -50.01 -17.33 -16.06
N GLY A 711 -50.12 -16.01 -15.91
CA GLY A 711 -49.25 -15.05 -16.59
C GLY A 711 -49.98 -13.76 -17.00
N CYS A 712 -49.28 -12.89 -17.74
CA CYS A 712 -49.86 -11.67 -18.30
C CYS A 712 -50.61 -11.99 -19.61
N ALA A 713 -51.78 -11.38 -19.83
CA ALA A 713 -52.51 -11.44 -21.09
C ALA A 713 -52.43 -10.09 -21.82
N PHE A 714 -52.36 -10.11 -23.15
CA PHE A 714 -52.49 -8.92 -23.98
C PHE A 714 -53.93 -8.80 -24.45
N VAL A 715 -54.60 -7.68 -24.19
CA VAL A 715 -56.04 -7.51 -24.45
C VAL A 715 -56.24 -6.40 -25.46
N ASP A 716 -56.73 -6.75 -26.65
CA ASP A 716 -57.11 -5.82 -27.70
C ASP A 716 -58.61 -5.52 -27.62
N TYR A 717 -58.98 -4.26 -27.47
CA TYR A 717 -60.37 -3.80 -27.54
C TYR A 717 -60.65 -3.23 -28.95
N HIS A 718 -61.63 -3.79 -29.66
CA HIS A 718 -62.00 -3.35 -31.00
C HIS A 718 -63.10 -2.28 -30.92
N THR A 719 -62.80 -1.07 -31.40
CA THR A 719 -63.74 0.07 -31.42
C THR A 719 -64.63 0.05 -32.67
N GLN A 720 -65.93 0.31 -32.49
CA GLN A 720 -66.75 0.93 -33.55
C GLN A 720 -66.57 2.46 -33.51
N PRO A 721 -66.84 3.19 -34.62
CA PRO A 721 -66.52 4.61 -34.73
C PRO A 721 -67.43 5.51 -33.87
N ASP A 722 -66.82 6.46 -33.15
CA ASP A 722 -67.47 7.46 -32.32
C ASP A 722 -68.26 8.50 -33.14
N PRO A 723 -69.54 8.80 -32.82
CA PRO A 723 -70.35 9.81 -33.52
C PRO A 723 -70.17 11.26 -33.04
N ILE A 724 -69.22 11.55 -32.14
CA ILE A 724 -69.11 12.86 -31.47
C ILE A 724 -67.68 13.40 -31.55
N ASN A 725 -67.26 13.90 -32.74
CA ASN A 725 -66.35 15.06 -32.94
C ASN A 725 -65.83 15.12 -34.40
N PRO A 726 -66.53 15.79 -35.34
CA PRO A 726 -66.10 15.89 -36.74
C PRO A 726 -65.07 16.99 -37.02
N GLU A 727 -64.71 17.84 -36.06
CA GLU A 727 -63.83 18.99 -36.28
C GLU A 727 -62.74 19.06 -35.19
N GLY A 728 -61.57 18.52 -35.51
CA GLY A 728 -60.44 18.39 -34.59
C GLY A 728 -59.98 19.70 -33.95
N LYS A 729 -60.34 19.91 -32.68
CA LYS A 729 -59.71 20.88 -31.77
C LYS A 729 -59.26 20.20 -30.46
N PRO A 730 -58.08 20.57 -29.93
CA PRO A 730 -57.51 19.94 -28.73
C PRO A 730 -58.17 20.46 -27.44
N TRP A 731 -58.38 19.56 -26.47
CA TRP A 731 -58.98 19.85 -25.17
C TRP A 731 -57.97 20.30 -24.12
N ASN A 732 -58.33 21.34 -23.36
CA ASN A 732 -57.57 21.91 -22.23
C ASN A 732 -57.85 21.16 -20.91
N LYS A 733 -56.82 21.06 -20.05
CA LYS A 733 -56.87 20.46 -18.70
C LYS A 733 -57.59 21.36 -17.67
N PRO A 734 -58.39 20.80 -16.74
CA PRO A 734 -58.76 21.45 -15.47
C PRO A 734 -58.04 20.88 -14.24
N LYS A 735 -58.04 21.70 -13.17
CA LYS A 735 -57.34 21.57 -11.87
C LYS A 735 -58.05 20.67 -10.87
N GLU A 736 -57.28 20.00 -10.01
CA GLU A 736 -57.75 19.26 -8.84
C GLU A 736 -57.84 20.14 -7.58
N GLY A 737 -58.91 19.94 -6.80
CA GLY A 737 -59.05 20.32 -5.40
C GLY A 737 -59.95 19.27 -4.71
N PRO A 738 -59.69 18.89 -3.44
CA PRO A 738 -60.44 17.82 -2.76
C PRO A 738 -61.76 18.34 -2.14
N PRO A 739 -62.80 17.48 -2.00
CA PRO A 739 -64.12 17.89 -1.54
C PRO A 739 -64.30 17.81 -0.02
N ASP A 740 -65.10 18.76 0.48
CA ASP A 740 -65.72 18.84 1.81
C ASP A 740 -67.14 18.28 1.73
N ILE A 741 -67.56 17.40 2.65
CA ILE A 741 -68.96 17.35 3.11
C ILE A 741 -69.05 16.91 4.58
N SER A 742 -69.27 17.92 5.41
CA SER A 742 -69.86 17.92 6.75
C SER A 742 -71.33 17.44 6.77
N MET A 743 -71.69 16.61 7.78
CA MET A 743 -73.01 16.43 8.44
C MET A 743 -72.77 15.38 9.56
N LEU A 744 -72.88 15.60 10.88
CA LEU A 744 -73.98 16.17 11.66
C LEU A 744 -73.50 16.51 13.10
N SER A 745 -74.17 17.50 13.68
CA SER A 745 -73.90 18.20 14.93
C SER A 745 -74.75 17.72 16.14
N GLN A 746 -74.09 17.46 17.30
CA GLN A 746 -74.37 17.88 18.71
C GLN A 746 -75.78 17.70 19.36
N PRO A 747 -75.99 17.92 20.69
CA PRO A 747 -75.25 17.60 21.94
C PRO A 747 -76.18 17.13 23.14
N SER A 748 -75.63 16.69 24.30
CA SER A 748 -76.19 17.03 25.66
C SER A 748 -75.34 16.54 26.86
N SER A 749 -74.83 17.52 27.65
CA SER A 749 -74.66 17.62 29.14
C SER A 749 -74.66 16.34 30.03
N SER A 750 -73.61 16.00 30.79
CA SER A 750 -73.17 16.47 32.14
C SER A 750 -74.24 16.33 33.23
N GLN A 751 -74.11 15.67 34.40
CA GLN A 751 -73.04 15.29 35.36
C GLN A 751 -73.74 14.36 36.42
N PRO A 752 -73.14 13.91 37.56
CA PRO A 752 -71.74 13.59 37.91
C PRO A 752 -71.63 12.19 38.59
N GLU A 753 -70.49 11.51 38.51
CA GLU A 753 -70.11 10.47 39.50
C GLU A 753 -68.59 10.26 39.46
N GLU A 754 -68.05 9.95 40.64
CA GLU A 754 -66.65 9.97 41.07
C GLU A 754 -65.78 8.97 40.31
N GLU A 755 -64.60 9.37 39.80
CA GLU A 755 -63.60 8.40 39.32
C GLU A 755 -62.16 8.96 39.48
N GLU A 756 -61.29 8.09 39.99
CA GLU A 756 -59.90 8.30 40.38
C GLU A 756 -59.04 8.90 39.24
N GLU A 757 -58.10 9.79 39.60
CA GLU A 757 -57.06 10.28 38.69
C GLU A 757 -56.23 9.11 38.13
N THR A 758 -56.53 8.67 36.91
CA THR A 758 -55.70 7.71 36.16
C THR A 758 -54.64 8.48 35.39
N LEU A 759 -53.38 8.33 35.80
CA LEU A 759 -52.20 8.90 35.12
C LEU A 759 -52.19 8.52 33.63
N SER A 760 -51.76 9.43 32.75
CA SER A 760 -51.64 9.13 31.32
C SER A 760 -50.61 8.02 31.06
N THR A 761 -50.75 7.25 29.97
CA THR A 761 -49.81 6.16 29.62
C THR A 761 -48.35 6.65 29.58
N ALA A 762 -48.12 7.87 29.10
CA ALA A 762 -46.81 8.50 29.09
C ALA A 762 -46.28 8.79 30.50
N GLU A 763 -47.11 9.27 31.42
CA GLU A 763 -46.73 9.51 32.82
C GLU A 763 -46.50 8.20 33.59
N GLN A 764 -47.28 7.15 33.32
CA GLN A 764 -47.08 5.83 33.92
C GLN A 764 -45.73 5.20 33.51
N LEU A 765 -45.35 5.32 32.23
CA LEU A 765 -44.07 4.84 31.72
C LEU A 765 -42.89 5.67 32.27
N LYS A 766 -43.04 7.00 32.36
CA LYS A 766 -42.05 7.87 33.01
C LYS A 766 -41.88 7.56 34.49
N GLN A 767 -42.98 7.27 35.19
CA GLN A 767 -42.94 6.89 36.61
C GLN A 767 -42.23 5.54 36.81
N LYS A 768 -42.49 4.53 35.95
CA LYS A 768 -41.74 3.27 35.92
C LYS A 768 -40.26 3.48 35.61
N ALA A 769 -39.93 4.32 34.62
CA ALA A 769 -38.54 4.66 34.28
C ALA A 769 -37.83 5.31 35.49
N GLY A 770 -38.49 6.24 36.18
CA GLY A 770 -38.01 6.84 37.42
C GLY A 770 -37.77 5.82 38.54
N GLN A 771 -38.66 4.84 38.71
CA GLN A 771 -38.48 3.75 39.67
C GLN A 771 -37.27 2.86 39.33
N TYR A 772 -37.06 2.53 38.06
CA TYR A 772 -35.88 1.75 37.64
C TYR A 772 -34.58 2.55 37.72
N ASN A 773 -34.62 3.86 37.48
CA ASN A 773 -33.49 4.77 37.72
C ASN A 773 -33.09 4.80 39.20
N GLN A 774 -34.07 4.87 40.10
CA GLN A 774 -33.82 4.79 41.54
C GLN A 774 -33.25 3.42 41.91
N ARG A 775 -33.84 2.32 41.43
CA ARG A 775 -33.35 0.95 41.66
C ARG A 775 -31.93 0.73 41.13
N ALA A 776 -31.58 1.32 39.99
CA ALA A 776 -30.21 1.31 39.46
C ALA A 776 -29.24 2.05 40.39
N THR A 777 -29.67 3.17 40.94
CA THR A 777 -28.88 3.97 41.89
C THR A 777 -28.67 3.22 43.21
N ASP A 778 -29.73 2.59 43.73
CA ASP A 778 -29.65 1.77 44.95
C ASP A 778 -28.74 0.55 44.75
N LEU A 779 -28.82 -0.13 43.59
CA LEU A 779 -27.93 -1.25 43.26
C LEU A 779 -26.48 -0.81 43.06
N ARG A 780 -26.24 0.37 42.48
CA ARG A 780 -24.90 0.98 42.39
C ARG A 780 -24.33 1.24 43.78
N GLU A 781 -25.14 1.76 44.69
CA GLU A 781 -24.73 2.03 46.07
C GLU A 781 -24.47 0.73 46.84
N GLN A 782 -25.29 -0.31 46.64
CA GLN A 782 -25.03 -1.64 47.18
C GLN A 782 -23.75 -2.26 46.61
N LEU A 783 -23.46 -2.08 45.31
CA LEU A 783 -22.20 -2.53 44.71
C LEU A 783 -20.99 -1.76 45.27
N ASN A 784 -21.13 -0.46 45.55
CA ASN A 784 -20.05 0.35 46.12
C ASN A 784 -19.83 0.10 47.62
N ASN A 785 -20.89 -0.22 48.36
CA ASN A 785 -20.80 -0.53 49.79
C ASN A 785 -20.30 -1.97 49.99
N ASN A 786 -19.02 -2.05 50.38
CA ASN A 786 -18.25 -3.24 50.73
C ASN A 786 -17.66 -4.04 49.53
N PRO A 787 -16.55 -3.55 48.93
CA PRO A 787 -15.86 -4.23 47.85
C PRO A 787 -15.16 -5.55 48.25
N ASP A 788 -15.03 -5.84 49.56
CA ASP A 788 -14.10 -6.87 50.06
C ASP A 788 -14.69 -7.87 51.07
N GLY A 789 -16.00 -7.87 51.32
CA GLY A 789 -16.58 -8.67 52.43
C GLY A 789 -17.89 -9.41 52.16
N LYS A 790 -18.40 -9.46 50.92
CA LYS A 790 -19.62 -10.21 50.59
C LYS A 790 -19.32 -11.67 50.31
N SER A 791 -20.16 -12.57 50.79
CA SER A 791 -20.07 -13.98 50.43
C SER A 791 -20.36 -14.17 48.93
N HIS A 792 -19.86 -15.25 48.33
CA HIS A 792 -20.11 -15.56 46.92
C HIS A 792 -21.60 -15.60 46.58
N GLU A 793 -22.42 -16.06 47.51
CA GLU A 793 -23.88 -16.17 47.39
C GLU A 793 -24.56 -14.79 47.39
N GLU A 794 -24.08 -13.85 48.20
CA GLU A 794 -24.56 -12.45 48.20
C GLU A 794 -24.15 -11.70 46.92
N ALA A 795 -22.95 -11.97 46.40
CA ALA A 795 -22.49 -11.39 45.13
C ALA A 795 -23.32 -11.90 43.94
N LEU A 796 -23.67 -13.20 43.91
CA LEU A 796 -24.56 -13.76 42.89
C LEU A 796 -25.96 -13.15 42.98
N ALA A 797 -26.53 -13.01 44.18
CA ALA A 797 -27.85 -12.40 44.36
C ALA A 797 -27.90 -10.95 43.87
N LEU A 798 -26.82 -10.19 44.01
CA LEU A 798 -26.67 -8.84 43.45
C LEU A 798 -26.55 -8.86 41.92
N GLN A 799 -25.82 -9.82 41.35
CA GLN A 799 -25.75 -10.01 39.90
C GLN A 799 -27.11 -10.36 39.30
N ASP A 800 -27.90 -11.19 39.98
CA ASP A 800 -29.25 -11.56 39.55
C ASP A 800 -30.19 -10.36 39.59
N GLN A 801 -30.11 -9.51 40.63
CA GLN A 801 -30.90 -8.28 40.70
C GLN A 801 -30.55 -7.27 39.59
N VAL A 802 -29.25 -7.13 39.25
CA VAL A 802 -28.81 -6.30 38.12
C VAL A 802 -29.29 -6.89 36.80
N THR A 803 -29.28 -8.21 36.66
CA THR A 803 -29.79 -8.91 35.47
C THR A 803 -31.28 -8.72 35.31
N GLN A 804 -32.05 -8.82 36.40
CA GLN A 804 -33.49 -8.58 36.41
C GLN A 804 -33.83 -7.12 36.06
N LEU A 805 -33.12 -6.14 36.63
CA LEU A 805 -33.32 -4.72 36.30
C LEU A 805 -33.06 -4.43 34.80
N ASN A 806 -32.08 -5.11 34.21
CA ASN A 806 -31.80 -5.01 32.78
C ASN A 806 -32.93 -5.59 31.92
N ALA A 807 -33.51 -6.71 32.33
CA ALA A 807 -34.68 -7.29 31.67
C ALA A 807 -35.92 -6.37 31.81
N ASP A 808 -36.16 -5.84 33.01
CA ASP A 808 -37.28 -4.94 33.31
C ASP A 808 -37.22 -3.64 32.47
N THR A 809 -36.02 -3.06 32.31
CA THR A 809 -35.82 -1.84 31.49
C THR A 809 -35.89 -2.11 29.98
N GLN A 810 -35.54 -3.32 29.53
CA GLN A 810 -35.78 -3.75 28.15
C GLN A 810 -37.29 -3.92 27.86
N GLN A 811 -38.03 -4.54 28.78
CA GLN A 811 -39.49 -4.64 28.66
C GLN A 811 -40.15 -3.26 28.64
N LEU A 812 -39.70 -2.32 29.48
CA LEU A 812 -40.22 -0.95 29.49
C LEU A 812 -40.01 -0.21 28.15
N ARG A 813 -38.91 -0.48 27.45
CA ARG A 813 -38.64 0.03 26.10
C ARG A 813 -39.60 -0.56 25.07
N GLU A 814 -39.94 -1.83 25.20
CA GLU A 814 -40.92 -2.50 24.33
C GLU A 814 -42.33 -1.93 24.56
N ASP A 815 -42.74 -1.77 25.82
CA ASP A 815 -44.04 -1.17 26.20
C ASP A 815 -44.18 0.27 25.64
N LEU A 816 -43.12 1.09 25.69
CA LEU A 816 -43.11 2.44 25.10
C LEU A 816 -43.25 2.40 23.57
N ASN A 817 -42.55 1.48 22.92
CA ASN A 817 -42.63 1.31 21.46
C ASN A 817 -44.01 0.81 21.02
N GLU A 818 -44.68 -0.01 21.83
CA GLU A 818 -46.03 -0.48 21.57
C GLU A 818 -47.06 0.65 21.75
N ALA A 819 -46.96 1.44 22.82
CA ALA A 819 -47.79 2.62 23.05
C ALA A 819 -47.60 3.72 21.96
N ALA A 820 -46.39 3.85 21.43
CA ALA A 820 -46.11 4.74 20.29
C ALA A 820 -46.73 4.23 18.98
N ARG A 821 -46.78 2.90 18.78
CA ARG A 821 -47.36 2.28 17.58
C ARG A 821 -48.89 2.24 17.60
N SER A 822 -49.50 2.10 18.78
CA SER A 822 -50.96 2.15 18.96
C SER A 822 -51.51 3.57 18.89
N GLY A 823 -50.65 4.59 18.94
CA GLY A 823 -51.02 6.01 18.91
C GLY A 823 -51.45 6.57 20.27
N GLU A 824 -51.24 5.82 21.36
CA GLU A 824 -51.54 6.23 22.73
C GLU A 824 -50.61 7.35 23.24
N ILE A 825 -49.40 7.46 22.67
CA ILE A 825 -48.44 8.54 22.98
C ILE A 825 -47.89 9.12 21.67
N THR A 826 -47.96 10.44 21.50
CA THR A 826 -47.47 11.13 20.28
C THR A 826 -46.76 12.44 20.61
N GLY A 827 -45.95 12.96 19.68
CA GLY A 827 -45.35 14.29 19.79
C GLY A 827 -44.33 14.45 20.94
N SER A 828 -44.46 15.51 21.72
CA SER A 828 -43.53 15.84 22.81
C SER A 828 -43.53 14.81 23.93
N ASP A 829 -44.68 14.21 24.25
CA ASP A 829 -44.80 13.25 25.35
C ASP A 829 -44.06 11.93 25.06
N LEU A 830 -44.05 11.51 23.79
CA LEU A 830 -43.24 10.37 23.33
C LEU A 830 -41.75 10.67 23.45
N THR A 831 -41.35 11.90 23.10
CA THR A 831 -39.94 12.32 23.12
C THR A 831 -39.40 12.37 24.55
N ASP A 832 -40.19 12.90 25.48
CA ASP A 832 -39.83 12.95 26.89
C ASP A 832 -39.83 11.55 27.53
N ALA A 833 -40.83 10.71 27.24
CA ALA A 833 -40.86 9.33 27.75
C ALA A 833 -39.69 8.48 27.21
N LEU A 834 -39.28 8.71 25.95
CA LEU A 834 -38.11 8.05 25.35
C LEU A 834 -36.81 8.43 26.07
N TYR A 835 -36.67 9.69 26.49
CA TYR A 835 -35.48 10.14 27.22
C TYR A 835 -35.35 9.41 28.57
N ASP A 836 -36.43 9.35 29.35
CA ASP A 836 -36.41 8.74 30.68
C ASP A 836 -36.21 7.22 30.63
N VAL A 837 -36.84 6.54 29.65
CA VAL A 837 -36.67 5.09 29.44
C VAL A 837 -35.25 4.75 28.97
N ASP A 838 -34.64 5.59 28.12
CA ASP A 838 -33.27 5.40 27.65
C ASP A 838 -32.23 5.64 28.75
N ASP A 839 -32.43 6.64 29.62
CA ASP A 839 -31.58 6.84 30.80
C ASP A 839 -31.62 5.62 31.73
N ALA A 840 -32.82 5.06 31.98
CA ALA A 840 -32.98 3.86 32.81
C ALA A 840 -32.27 2.63 32.23
N ALA A 841 -32.40 2.39 30.92
CA ALA A 841 -31.71 1.28 30.25
C ALA A 841 -30.17 1.46 30.26
N ASN A 842 -29.67 2.68 30.06
CA ASN A 842 -28.24 2.96 30.07
C ASN A 842 -27.63 2.78 31.47
N ARG A 843 -28.31 3.26 32.52
CA ARG A 843 -27.87 3.06 33.90
C ARG A 843 -27.87 1.59 34.30
N ALA A 844 -28.89 0.82 33.93
CA ALA A 844 -28.96 -0.61 34.21
C ALA A 844 -27.82 -1.39 33.51
N ASN A 845 -27.50 -1.05 32.25
CA ASN A 845 -26.44 -1.71 31.49
C ASN A 845 -25.04 -1.44 32.08
N ASN A 846 -24.80 -0.23 32.58
CA ASN A 846 -23.51 0.17 33.18
C ASN A 846 -23.18 -0.57 34.49
N LEU A 847 -24.16 -1.23 35.13
CA LEU A 847 -23.96 -2.02 36.35
C LEU A 847 -23.46 -3.45 36.09
N ARG A 848 -23.67 -4.00 34.89
CA ARG A 848 -23.30 -5.40 34.58
C ARG A 848 -21.82 -5.72 34.79
N PRO A 849 -20.86 -4.88 34.34
CA PRO A 849 -19.44 -5.19 34.48
C PRO A 849 -18.95 -5.07 35.93
N GLU A 850 -19.67 -4.34 36.79
CA GLU A 850 -19.33 -4.15 38.20
C GLU A 850 -19.87 -5.29 39.06
N ALA A 851 -21.11 -5.73 38.82
CA ALA A 851 -21.68 -6.91 39.47
C ALA A 851 -20.91 -8.20 39.11
N ALA A 852 -20.56 -8.37 37.83
CA ALA A 852 -19.76 -9.51 37.39
C ALA A 852 -18.36 -9.55 38.04
N ARG A 853 -17.74 -8.37 38.23
CA ARG A 853 -16.46 -8.26 38.94
C ARG A 853 -16.58 -8.69 40.40
N GLN A 854 -17.62 -8.29 41.14
CA GLN A 854 -17.81 -8.72 42.53
C GLN A 854 -18.00 -10.24 42.67
N VAL A 855 -18.73 -10.88 41.75
CA VAL A 855 -18.88 -12.34 41.74
C VAL A 855 -17.56 -13.05 41.48
N GLN A 856 -16.75 -12.50 40.58
CA GLN A 856 -15.40 -13.01 40.28
C GLN A 856 -14.48 -12.90 41.50
N TYR A 857 -14.48 -11.75 42.21
CA TYR A 857 -13.68 -11.53 43.42
C TYR A 857 -14.14 -12.36 44.62
N ALA A 858 -15.46 -12.58 44.79
CA ALA A 858 -16.01 -13.36 45.89
C ALA A 858 -15.96 -14.89 45.67
N SER A 859 -15.59 -15.34 44.47
CA SER A 859 -15.48 -16.77 44.16
C SER A 859 -14.29 -17.44 44.87
N PRO A 860 -14.34 -18.76 45.18
CA PRO A 860 -13.22 -19.47 45.82
C PRO A 860 -11.89 -19.34 45.05
N ASN A 861 -11.97 -19.34 43.71
CA ASN A 861 -10.81 -19.15 42.84
C ASN A 861 -10.31 -17.70 42.84
N GLY A 862 -11.21 -16.72 42.99
CA GLY A 862 -10.87 -15.30 43.13
C GLY A 862 -10.23 -14.96 44.47
N GLN A 863 -10.67 -15.60 45.56
CA GLN A 863 -10.03 -15.51 46.88
C GLN A 863 -8.64 -16.17 46.90
N GLN A 864 -8.47 -17.33 46.26
CA GLN A 864 -7.16 -17.98 46.10
C GLN A 864 -6.18 -17.16 45.25
N ALA A 865 -6.66 -16.50 44.19
CA ALA A 865 -5.84 -15.59 43.39
C ALA A 865 -5.37 -14.36 44.19
N ARG A 866 -6.15 -13.92 45.19
CA ARG A 866 -5.79 -12.85 46.13
C ARG A 866 -4.74 -13.30 47.15
N GLU A 867 -4.85 -14.49 47.73
CA GLU A 867 -3.80 -15.04 48.61
C GLU A 867 -2.46 -15.17 47.88
N VAL A 868 -2.48 -15.56 46.60
CA VAL A 868 -1.27 -15.62 45.76
C VAL A 868 -0.74 -14.23 45.40
N ALA A 869 -1.62 -13.25 45.18
CA ALA A 869 -1.21 -11.86 44.91
C ALA A 869 -0.66 -11.15 46.16
N GLU A 870 -1.21 -11.40 47.35
CA GLU A 870 -0.69 -10.87 48.62
C GLU A 870 0.66 -11.50 49.01
N LEU A 871 0.96 -12.71 48.53
CA LEU A 871 2.28 -13.33 48.60
C LEU A 871 3.33 -12.69 47.66
N VAL A 872 2.91 -11.82 46.73
CA VAL A 872 3.74 -11.31 45.61
C VAL A 872 3.86 -9.78 45.59
N VAL A 873 3.31 -9.04 46.56
CA VAL A 873 3.58 -7.59 46.71
C VAL A 873 4.82 -7.35 47.59
N PRO A 874 5.82 -6.57 47.14
CA PRO A 874 7.12 -6.45 47.83
C PRO A 874 7.05 -5.47 49.00
N GLY A 875 7.18 -6.00 50.21
CA GLY A 875 7.40 -5.22 51.43
C GLY A 875 8.19 -6.04 52.45
N PHE A 876 9.51 -5.84 52.49
CA PHE A 876 10.49 -6.43 53.42
C PHE A 876 10.65 -7.97 53.42
N GLY A 877 11.84 -8.44 53.00
CA GLY A 877 12.39 -9.72 53.43
C GLY A 877 12.67 -10.72 52.30
N THR A 878 13.95 -11.04 52.14
CA THR A 878 14.52 -12.06 51.26
C THR A 878 13.88 -13.45 51.42
N LEU A 879 13.44 -14.06 50.31
CA LEU A 879 13.32 -15.52 50.18
C LEU A 879 14.42 -16.00 49.22
N THR A 880 15.44 -16.64 49.77
CA THR A 880 16.70 -17.00 49.11
C THR A 880 16.83 -18.47 48.73
N ASP A 881 15.74 -19.25 48.63
CA ASP A 881 15.89 -20.68 48.34
C ASP A 881 14.90 -21.19 47.27
N ALA A 882 15.45 -21.54 46.11
CA ALA A 882 14.71 -22.09 44.95
C ALA A 882 14.07 -23.46 45.25
N LYS A 883 14.40 -24.08 46.38
CA LYS A 883 13.84 -25.35 46.85
C LYS A 883 12.39 -25.25 47.30
N ASP A 884 11.99 -24.14 47.93
CA ASP A 884 10.63 -23.99 48.48
C ASP A 884 9.60 -23.78 47.38
N ILE A 885 9.98 -23.11 46.29
CA ILE A 885 9.15 -22.92 45.09
C ILE A 885 8.91 -24.26 44.37
N ALA A 886 9.93 -25.13 44.32
CA ALA A 886 9.80 -26.46 43.73
C ALA A 886 8.93 -27.40 44.58
N GLN A 887 8.87 -27.18 45.90
CA GLN A 887 8.05 -27.99 46.81
C GLN A 887 6.57 -27.60 46.77
N LEU A 888 6.25 -26.32 46.53
CA LEU A 888 4.88 -25.84 46.31
C LEU A 888 4.29 -26.33 44.97
N LEU A 889 5.09 -26.40 43.90
CA LEU A 889 4.64 -26.85 42.58
C LEU A 889 4.53 -28.38 42.42
N SER A 890 5.11 -29.17 43.33
CA SER A 890 5.12 -30.64 43.25
C SER A 890 4.00 -31.36 44.00
N THR A 891 3.17 -30.65 44.78
CA THR A 891 2.09 -31.26 45.59
C THR A 891 0.73 -31.40 44.89
N GLY A 892 0.61 -31.03 43.61
CA GLY A 892 -0.51 -31.45 42.76
C GLY A 892 -1.91 -30.96 43.15
N GLN A 893 -2.04 -29.96 44.03
CA GLN A 893 -3.36 -29.48 44.50
C GLN A 893 -3.91 -28.21 43.83
N TYR A 894 -3.23 -27.63 42.83
CA TYR A 894 -3.65 -26.35 42.20
C TYR A 894 -3.82 -26.44 40.68
N GLY A 895 -4.47 -27.50 40.20
CA GLY A 895 -4.64 -27.79 38.76
C GLY A 895 -5.75 -27.01 38.03
N ALA A 896 -6.54 -26.18 38.71
CA ALA A 896 -7.74 -25.56 38.12
C ALA A 896 -7.68 -24.03 37.95
N ALA A 897 -6.61 -23.36 38.38
CA ALA A 897 -6.49 -21.90 38.37
C ALA A 897 -5.58 -21.33 37.25
N ALA A 898 -5.30 -22.09 36.20
CA ALA A 898 -4.42 -21.65 35.10
C ALA A 898 -5.14 -20.82 34.00
N GLY A 899 -6.42 -20.49 34.18
CA GLY A 899 -7.25 -19.86 33.15
C GLY A 899 -7.37 -18.33 33.18
N MET A 900 -6.93 -17.62 34.22
CA MET A 900 -7.33 -16.20 34.41
C MET A 900 -6.25 -15.18 34.77
N THR A 901 -4.96 -15.51 34.62
CA THR A 901 -3.88 -14.51 34.60
C THR A 901 -2.98 -14.73 33.39
N GLY A 902 -3.52 -14.48 32.21
CA GLY A 902 -2.79 -14.52 30.95
C GLY A 902 -2.10 -13.19 30.68
N LEU A 903 -0.82 -13.07 31.06
CA LEU A 903 0.25 -12.23 30.48
C LEU A 903 1.41 -12.12 31.49
N ALA A 904 2.21 -13.17 31.62
CA ALA A 904 3.61 -13.10 32.13
C ALA A 904 4.32 -14.48 32.20
N ILE A 905 3.61 -15.61 32.20
CA ILE A 905 4.23 -16.93 32.49
C ILE A 905 4.08 -17.91 31.32
N ALA A 906 4.40 -17.48 30.09
CA ALA A 906 4.39 -18.34 28.90
C ALA A 906 5.78 -18.55 28.26
N SER A 907 6.84 -17.93 28.80
CA SER A 907 8.18 -17.90 28.19
C SER A 907 9.18 -18.93 28.74
N ILE A 908 8.79 -19.83 29.66
CA ILE A 908 9.75 -20.75 30.31
C ILE A 908 9.44 -22.25 30.02
N PHE A 909 8.28 -22.58 29.46
CA PHE A 909 7.93 -23.97 29.13
C PHE A 909 8.67 -24.63 27.94
N PRO A 910 9.26 -23.91 26.96
CA PRO A 910 10.02 -24.57 25.89
C PRO A 910 11.44 -25.04 26.28
N LEU A 911 12.10 -24.39 27.27
CA LEU A 911 13.51 -24.70 27.60
C LEU A 911 13.68 -25.97 28.46
N ALA A 912 12.71 -26.30 29.31
CA ALA A 912 12.80 -27.49 30.17
C ALA A 912 12.67 -28.81 29.39
N ARG A 913 12.09 -28.78 28.17
CA ARG A 913 11.96 -29.95 27.29
C ARG A 913 13.20 -30.18 26.42
N ALA A 914 13.97 -29.12 26.13
CA ALA A 914 15.23 -29.19 25.38
C ALA A 914 16.39 -29.75 26.23
N ALA A 915 16.45 -29.39 27.53
CA ALA A 915 17.52 -29.83 28.42
C ALA A 915 17.47 -31.33 28.81
N ARG A 916 16.35 -32.03 28.58
CA ARG A 916 16.21 -33.47 28.86
C ARG A 916 16.71 -34.38 27.73
N LYS A 917 16.96 -33.82 26.54
CA LYS A 917 17.28 -34.58 25.32
C LYS A 917 18.77 -34.57 24.96
N VAL A 918 19.58 -33.74 25.63
CA VAL A 918 21.02 -33.62 25.38
C VAL A 918 21.73 -33.83 26.72
N GLY A 919 22.07 -35.08 27.02
CA GLY A 919 22.86 -35.40 28.20
C GLY A 919 24.26 -34.79 28.08
N ARG A 920 24.51 -33.67 28.77
CA ARG A 920 25.85 -33.14 29.10
C ARG A 920 25.77 -32.28 30.36
N THR A 921 26.78 -32.42 31.20
CA THR A 921 26.86 -31.99 32.59
C THR A 921 27.40 -30.56 32.78
N SER A 922 26.82 -29.91 33.80
CA SER A 922 27.34 -28.92 34.78
C SER A 922 27.90 -27.54 34.43
N ASP A 923 28.48 -27.23 33.27
CA ASP A 923 29.33 -26.02 33.22
C ASP A 923 28.72 -24.78 32.53
N ALA A 924 27.46 -24.86 32.09
CA ALA A 924 26.76 -23.72 31.43
C ALA A 924 25.79 -22.95 32.34
N ALA A 925 25.54 -23.42 33.56
CA ALA A 925 24.55 -22.80 34.46
C ALA A 925 25.11 -21.62 35.27
N GLU A 926 26.42 -21.59 35.54
CA GLU A 926 27.08 -20.48 36.28
C GLU A 926 27.30 -19.23 35.43
N ASP A 927 27.48 -19.37 34.11
CA ASP A 927 27.66 -18.25 33.19
C ASP A 927 26.34 -17.50 32.89
N VAL A 928 25.20 -18.20 32.96
CA VAL A 928 23.87 -17.57 32.80
C VAL A 928 23.46 -16.81 34.07
N ALA A 929 23.83 -17.31 35.25
CA ALA A 929 23.56 -16.65 36.53
C ALA A 929 24.36 -15.36 36.74
N SER A 930 25.53 -15.23 36.12
CA SER A 930 26.39 -14.05 36.18
C SER A 930 26.05 -12.99 35.12
N ALA A 931 25.33 -13.35 34.06
CA ALA A 931 24.76 -12.42 33.08
C ALA A 931 23.45 -11.77 33.56
N ALA A 932 22.60 -12.51 34.30
CA ALA A 932 21.34 -12.00 34.86
C ALA A 932 21.54 -10.98 35.99
N LYS A 933 22.74 -10.90 36.59
CA LYS A 933 23.06 -10.01 37.71
C LYS A 933 23.46 -8.58 37.29
N ARG A 934 23.40 -8.23 36.01
CA ARG A 934 23.84 -6.91 35.48
C ARG A 934 22.74 -6.06 34.84
N VAL A 935 21.47 -6.47 34.88
CA VAL A 935 20.40 -5.74 34.16
C VAL A 935 19.48 -4.92 35.08
N ASP A 936 19.43 -5.16 36.39
CA ASP A 936 18.47 -4.45 37.26
C ASP A 936 19.14 -3.74 38.45
N GLU A 937 19.96 -2.70 38.21
CA GLU A 937 20.24 -1.66 39.22
C GLU A 937 20.60 -0.31 38.54
N VAL A 938 19.59 0.47 38.11
CA VAL A 938 19.69 1.94 38.11
C VAL A 938 18.34 2.54 38.52
N PRO A 939 18.22 3.21 39.68
CA PRO A 939 17.02 3.96 40.03
C PRO A 939 16.88 5.21 39.14
N SER A 940 15.66 5.49 38.68
CA SER A 940 15.30 6.60 37.79
C SER A 940 15.46 8.01 38.37
N SER A 941 15.90 8.14 39.62
CA SER A 941 16.17 9.42 40.28
C SER A 941 17.53 10.07 39.94
N SER A 942 18.24 9.58 38.91
CA SER A 942 19.61 10.01 38.56
C SER A 942 19.79 10.62 37.15
N ARG A 943 18.71 10.89 36.40
CA ARG A 943 18.81 11.57 35.09
C ARG A 943 19.16 13.05 35.27
N VAL A 944 20.42 13.41 35.02
CA VAL A 944 20.89 14.80 34.97
C VAL A 944 20.87 15.30 33.51
N VAL A 945 20.30 16.49 33.27
CA VAL A 945 20.35 17.18 31.98
C VAL A 945 21.81 17.56 31.72
N THR A 946 22.36 16.99 30.66
CA THR A 946 23.68 17.31 30.12
C THR A 946 23.50 17.82 28.68
N ALA A 947 24.48 18.57 28.16
CA ALA A 947 24.43 19.03 26.77
C ALA A 947 24.22 17.89 25.76
N SER A 948 24.70 16.68 26.09
CA SER A 948 24.65 15.50 25.23
C SER A 948 23.27 14.82 25.17
N ASN A 949 22.45 14.91 26.23
CA ASN A 949 21.17 14.20 26.33
C ASN A 949 19.94 15.13 26.37
N ARG A 950 20.15 16.45 26.37
CA ARG A 950 19.08 17.45 26.48
C ARG A 950 18.00 17.29 25.40
N ALA A 951 18.39 17.19 24.13
CA ALA A 951 17.45 17.09 23.02
C ALA A 951 16.60 15.80 23.08
N GLU A 952 17.21 14.70 23.58
CA GLU A 952 16.52 13.43 23.77
C GLU A 952 15.48 13.53 24.90
N LEU A 953 15.85 14.13 26.04
CA LEU A 953 14.95 14.34 27.17
C LEU A 953 13.79 15.28 26.81
N GLU A 954 14.04 16.33 26.00
CA GLU A 954 12.99 17.21 25.47
C GLU A 954 11.98 16.42 24.62
N GLN A 955 12.45 15.55 23.72
CA GLN A 955 11.59 14.72 22.88
C GLN A 955 10.79 13.69 23.68
N GLN A 956 11.42 13.05 24.67
CA GLN A 956 10.73 12.12 25.57
C GLN A 956 9.62 12.83 26.37
N LEU A 957 9.88 14.05 26.88
CA LEU A 957 8.87 14.86 27.56
C LEU A 957 7.70 15.21 26.63
N ILE A 958 7.98 15.67 25.41
CA ILE A 958 6.95 16.04 24.42
C ILE A 958 6.08 14.83 24.08
N SER A 959 6.70 13.66 23.86
CA SER A 959 6.00 12.42 23.51
C SER A 959 5.09 11.96 24.66
N ARG A 960 5.62 11.92 25.89
CA ARG A 960 4.86 11.49 27.07
C ARG A 960 3.67 12.40 27.33
N LEU A 961 3.91 13.71 27.37
CA LEU A 961 2.85 14.71 27.59
C LEU A 961 1.80 14.68 26.46
N GLY A 962 2.23 14.43 25.22
CA GLY A 962 1.32 14.26 24.09
C GLY A 962 0.40 13.05 24.21
N SER A 963 0.92 11.91 24.70
CA SER A 963 0.12 10.72 25.02
C SER A 963 -0.90 11.00 26.12
N ASP A 964 -0.44 11.59 27.22
CA ASP A 964 -1.28 11.84 28.39
C ASP A 964 -2.46 12.77 28.06
N ILE A 965 -2.27 13.73 27.14
CA ILE A 965 -3.33 14.64 26.68
C ILE A 965 -4.28 14.00 25.68
N LYS A 966 -3.77 13.13 24.79
CA LYS A 966 -4.63 12.41 23.83
C LYS A 966 -5.56 11.44 24.54
N ASN A 967 -5.10 10.85 25.64
CA ASN A 967 -5.85 9.87 26.42
C ASN A 967 -6.57 10.50 27.63
N ASN A 968 -6.53 11.82 27.82
CA ASN A 968 -7.18 12.47 28.94
C ASN A 968 -8.71 12.43 28.80
N PRO A 969 -9.44 11.71 29.68
CA PRO A 969 -10.90 11.59 29.61
C PRO A 969 -11.61 12.95 29.68
N LEU A 970 -11.04 13.90 30.42
CA LEU A 970 -11.58 15.25 30.61
C LEU A 970 -11.35 16.14 29.38
N ARG A 971 -10.44 15.77 28.48
CA ARG A 971 -10.35 16.39 27.15
C ARG A 971 -11.55 16.00 26.28
N GLN A 972 -11.94 14.74 26.31
CA GLN A 972 -13.11 14.26 25.59
C GLN A 972 -14.38 14.92 26.15
N GLU A 973 -14.47 15.09 27.48
CA GLU A 973 -15.54 15.85 28.12
C GLU A 973 -15.52 17.35 27.75
N TYR A 974 -14.34 17.98 27.72
CA TYR A 974 -14.19 19.37 27.27
C TYR A 974 -14.63 19.56 25.81
N GLU A 975 -14.21 18.67 24.91
CA GLU A 975 -14.62 18.70 23.50
C GLU A 975 -16.14 18.46 23.35
N ALA A 976 -16.74 17.60 24.17
CA ALA A 976 -18.19 17.40 24.22
C ALA A 976 -18.96 18.64 24.72
N LYS A 977 -18.50 19.29 25.80
CA LYS A 977 -19.09 20.54 26.32
C LYS A 977 -18.94 21.72 25.35
N VAL A 978 -17.83 21.79 24.60
CA VAL A 978 -17.65 22.77 23.51
C VAL A 978 -18.61 22.48 22.34
N ALA A 979 -18.86 21.21 22.01
CA ALA A 979 -19.85 20.83 21.01
C ALA A 979 -21.29 21.15 21.47
N GLU A 980 -21.59 21.06 22.78
CA GLU A 980 -22.85 21.49 23.36
C GLU A 980 -23.04 23.02 23.27
N LEU A 981 -21.99 23.80 23.54
CA LEU A 981 -21.97 25.24 23.30
C LEU A 981 -22.20 25.58 21.81
N ALA A 982 -21.72 24.75 20.88
CA ALA A 982 -21.97 24.89 19.44
C ALA A 982 -23.44 24.58 19.06
N LYS A 983 -24.11 23.64 19.75
CA LYS A 983 -25.55 23.41 19.59
C LYS A 983 -26.39 24.60 20.07
N TYR A 984 -25.98 25.24 21.17
CA TYR A 984 -26.58 26.49 21.66
C TYR A 984 -26.51 27.63 20.62
N GLN A 985 -25.43 27.65 19.81
CA GLN A 985 -25.27 28.57 18.68
C GLN A 985 -26.12 28.19 17.46
N GLN A 986 -26.27 26.89 17.14
CA GLN A 986 -27.13 26.43 16.04
C GLN A 986 -28.60 26.77 16.28
N GLY A 987 -29.06 26.74 17.53
CA GLY A 987 -30.38 27.23 17.92
C GLY A 987 -30.59 28.73 17.68
N LEU A 988 -29.53 29.53 17.60
CA LEU A 988 -29.59 30.98 17.32
C LEU A 988 -29.52 31.32 15.82
N THR A 989 -29.15 30.37 14.96
CA THR A 989 -29.06 30.56 13.49
C THR A 989 -30.34 30.20 12.74
N ASP A 990 -31.30 29.54 13.40
CA ASP A 990 -32.65 29.37 12.88
C ASP A 990 -33.40 30.71 12.97
N HIS A 991 -33.83 31.25 11.83
CA HIS A 991 -34.53 32.54 11.75
C HIS A 991 -35.79 32.58 12.65
N SER A 992 -36.43 31.44 12.92
CA SER A 992 -37.63 31.35 13.77
C SER A 992 -37.35 31.45 15.27
N ILE A 993 -36.14 31.06 15.71
CA ILE A 993 -35.70 31.14 17.11
C ILE A 993 -35.01 32.47 17.37
N ARG A 994 -34.34 33.05 16.36
CA ARG A 994 -33.78 34.40 16.40
C ARG A 994 -34.86 35.45 16.71
N ASP A 995 -36.05 35.32 16.13
CA ASP A 995 -37.17 36.24 16.38
C ASP A 995 -37.80 36.06 17.78
N LYS A 996 -37.84 34.82 18.30
CA LYS A 996 -38.27 34.55 19.70
C LYS A 996 -37.21 34.98 20.73
N ALA A 997 -35.92 34.89 20.38
CA ALA A 997 -34.82 35.36 21.22
C ALA A 997 -34.74 36.89 21.23
N VAL A 998 -34.98 37.55 20.09
CA VAL A 998 -35.09 39.03 19.99
C VAL A 998 -36.31 39.54 20.76
N ALA A 999 -37.43 38.82 20.76
CA ALA A 999 -38.59 39.14 21.60
C ALA A 999 -38.30 38.98 23.12
N ASN A 1000 -37.44 38.04 23.51
CA ASN A 1000 -37.02 37.84 24.91
C ASN A 1000 -35.83 38.72 25.34
N MET A 1001 -35.21 39.48 24.44
CA MET A 1001 -34.10 40.43 24.75
C MET A 1001 -34.57 41.80 25.23
N ALA A 1002 -35.88 42.09 25.28
CA ALA A 1002 -36.40 43.39 25.68
C ALA A 1002 -36.38 43.65 27.21
N ASN A 1003 -36.11 42.65 28.06
CA ASN A 1003 -36.26 42.76 29.53
C ASN A 1003 -35.05 42.29 30.37
N LEU A 1004 -33.85 42.19 29.79
CA LEU A 1004 -32.61 41.97 30.55
C LEU A 1004 -31.58 43.04 30.16
N PRO A 1005 -30.86 43.67 31.11
CA PRO A 1005 -29.76 44.54 30.76
C PRO A 1005 -28.60 43.68 30.21
N GLY A 1006 -28.33 43.79 28.91
CA GLY A 1006 -27.15 43.17 28.28
C GLY A 1006 -27.21 43.13 26.75
N SER A 1007 -26.53 44.08 26.10
CA SER A 1007 -26.28 44.14 24.64
C SER A 1007 -25.64 42.84 24.08
N GLU A 1008 -25.49 42.66 22.76
CA GLU A 1008 -24.75 41.53 22.14
C GLU A 1008 -23.39 41.23 22.82
N LYS A 1009 -22.78 42.25 23.43
CA LYS A 1009 -21.63 42.15 24.31
C LYS A 1009 -21.81 41.16 25.47
N ALA A 1010 -22.95 41.17 26.16
CA ALA A 1010 -23.24 40.31 27.32
C ALA A 1010 -23.35 38.84 26.93
N LEU A 1011 -23.85 38.54 25.72
CA LEU A 1011 -23.89 37.18 25.18
C LEU A 1011 -22.48 36.70 24.84
N ALA A 1012 -21.68 37.55 24.18
CA ALA A 1012 -20.27 37.28 23.93
C ALA A 1012 -19.48 37.09 25.23
N GLU A 1013 -19.75 37.89 26.27
CA GLU A 1013 -19.15 37.76 27.60
C GLU A 1013 -19.50 36.43 28.25
N ARG A 1014 -20.77 36.01 28.23
CA ARG A 1014 -21.17 34.70 28.78
C ARG A 1014 -20.51 33.53 28.03
N ALA A 1015 -20.57 33.52 26.69
CA ALA A 1015 -20.00 32.43 25.90
C ALA A 1015 -18.47 32.34 26.03
N ASN A 1016 -17.79 33.50 26.01
CA ASN A 1016 -16.35 33.56 26.19
C ASN A 1016 -15.95 33.19 27.64
N ASN A 1017 -16.68 33.65 28.66
CA ASN A 1017 -16.40 33.30 30.06
C ASN A 1017 -16.67 31.81 30.34
N ALA A 1018 -17.72 31.22 29.77
CA ALA A 1018 -17.98 29.78 29.88
C ALA A 1018 -16.86 28.96 29.26
N ARG A 1019 -16.40 29.32 28.05
CA ARG A 1019 -15.23 28.68 27.43
C ARG A 1019 -13.96 28.88 28.27
N ARG A 1020 -13.77 30.05 28.87
CA ARG A 1020 -12.61 30.34 29.73
C ARG A 1020 -12.65 29.55 31.03
N GLN A 1021 -13.82 29.37 31.66
CA GLN A 1021 -13.99 28.52 32.84
C GLN A 1021 -13.71 27.05 32.53
N LEU A 1022 -14.27 26.51 31.44
CA LEU A 1022 -13.92 25.16 30.97
C LEU A 1022 -12.43 25.04 30.64
N GLY A 1023 -11.85 26.11 30.08
CA GLY A 1023 -10.42 26.20 29.81
C GLY A 1023 -9.56 26.23 31.08
N VAL A 1024 -10.08 26.73 32.21
CA VAL A 1024 -9.41 26.68 33.52
C VAL A 1024 -9.44 25.26 34.08
N GLU A 1025 -10.61 24.60 34.04
CA GLU A 1025 -10.74 23.20 34.46
C GLU A 1025 -9.79 22.28 33.68
N TYR A 1026 -9.78 22.40 32.35
CA TYR A 1026 -8.86 21.66 31.48
C TYR A 1026 -7.38 21.94 31.79
N LYS A 1027 -7.02 23.21 32.03
CA LYS A 1027 -5.64 23.60 32.34
C LYS A 1027 -5.19 23.12 33.73
N ASN A 1028 -6.08 23.01 34.71
CA ASN A 1028 -5.74 22.50 36.04
C ASN A 1028 -5.31 21.02 36.03
N LEU A 1029 -5.73 20.28 35.01
CA LEU A 1029 -5.42 18.86 34.80
C LEU A 1029 -4.36 18.65 33.70
N THR A 1030 -3.92 19.73 33.06
CA THR A 1030 -2.81 19.71 32.12
C THR A 1030 -1.49 19.66 32.92
N PRO A 1031 -0.55 18.76 32.59
CA PRO A 1031 0.74 18.70 33.26
C PRO A 1031 1.47 20.05 33.24
N GLU A 1032 2.17 20.37 34.34
CA GLU A 1032 2.78 21.68 34.61
C GLU A 1032 3.59 22.27 33.44
N PRO A 1033 4.48 21.52 32.75
CA PRO A 1033 5.29 22.08 31.66
C PRO A 1033 4.46 22.61 30.49
N LEU A 1034 3.42 21.88 30.10
CA LEU A 1034 2.58 22.29 28.98
C LEU A 1034 1.61 23.40 29.38
N ARG A 1035 1.14 23.39 30.62
CA ARG A 1035 0.34 24.47 31.18
C ARG A 1035 1.12 25.79 31.19
N ASP A 1036 2.39 25.76 31.59
CA ASP A 1036 3.28 26.92 31.58
C ASP A 1036 3.47 27.49 30.17
N TYR A 1037 3.67 26.62 29.17
CA TYR A 1037 3.70 27.03 27.77
C TYR A 1037 2.40 27.71 27.33
N ILE A 1038 1.25 27.12 27.63
CA ILE A 1038 -0.06 27.66 27.26
C ILE A 1038 -0.26 29.04 27.91
N TYR A 1039 0.14 29.19 29.18
CA TYR A 1039 0.05 30.47 29.89
C TYR A 1039 1.03 31.52 29.35
N ASP A 1040 2.28 31.17 29.06
CA ASP A 1040 3.27 32.09 28.52
C ASP A 1040 2.88 32.59 27.11
N VAL A 1041 2.37 31.69 26.25
CA VAL A 1041 1.87 32.06 24.91
C VAL A 1041 0.65 32.97 25.01
N ASN A 1042 -0.30 32.67 25.89
CA ASN A 1042 -1.50 33.49 26.05
C ASN A 1042 -1.18 34.86 26.66
N LEU A 1043 -0.28 34.90 27.64
CA LEU A 1043 0.16 36.14 28.28
C LEU A 1043 0.89 37.04 27.28
N LYS A 1044 1.83 36.50 26.50
CA LYS A 1044 2.54 37.26 25.44
C LYS A 1044 1.61 37.75 24.34
N ARG A 1045 0.61 36.95 23.96
CA ARG A 1045 -0.25 37.24 22.81
C ARG A 1045 -1.46 38.10 23.14
N TYR A 1046 -1.98 38.02 24.37
CA TYR A 1046 -3.26 38.63 24.75
C TYR A 1046 -3.20 39.42 26.07
N GLY A 1047 -2.08 39.40 26.79
CA GLY A 1047 -1.94 40.06 28.09
C GLY A 1047 -2.68 39.37 29.25
N ASP A 1048 -3.28 38.20 28.99
CA ASP A 1048 -4.07 37.43 29.96
C ASP A 1048 -3.68 35.94 29.83
N PRO A 1049 -3.22 35.29 30.92
CA PRO A 1049 -2.78 33.89 30.87
C PRO A 1049 -3.93 32.94 30.51
N LEU A 1050 -5.18 33.30 30.82
CA LEU A 1050 -6.33 32.47 30.50
C LEU A 1050 -6.72 32.52 29.00
N GLY A 1051 -6.15 33.44 28.24
CA GLY A 1051 -6.51 33.72 26.84
C GLY A 1051 -7.32 35.01 26.69
N PRO A 1052 -7.69 35.40 25.46
CA PRO A 1052 -8.27 36.71 25.21
C PRO A 1052 -9.70 36.83 25.75
N ASN A 1053 -9.94 37.88 26.55
CA ASN A 1053 -11.28 38.25 27.00
C ASN A 1053 -12.06 38.99 25.88
N VAL A 1054 -13.36 39.20 26.09
CA VAL A 1054 -14.24 39.83 25.09
C VAL A 1054 -13.78 41.23 24.71
N ASP A 1055 -13.29 42.03 25.66
CA ASP A 1055 -12.83 43.39 25.39
C ASP A 1055 -11.55 43.40 24.51
N VAL A 1056 -10.61 42.47 24.75
CA VAL A 1056 -9.38 42.29 23.95
C VAL A 1056 -9.73 41.83 22.53
N LEU A 1057 -10.72 40.96 22.36
CA LEU A 1057 -11.16 40.51 21.04
C LEU A 1057 -11.91 41.61 20.27
N ALA A 1058 -12.72 42.41 20.96
CA ALA A 1058 -13.43 43.53 20.38
C ALA A 1058 -12.47 44.66 19.95
N GLN A 1059 -11.46 44.99 20.77
CA GLN A 1059 -10.39 45.95 20.42
C GLN A 1059 -9.57 45.51 19.20
N ARG A 1060 -9.47 44.20 18.95
CA ARG A 1060 -8.83 43.62 17.76
C ARG A 1060 -9.78 43.49 16.55
N GLY A 1061 -10.95 44.13 16.61
CA GLY A 1061 -11.89 44.26 15.49
C GLY A 1061 -12.86 43.09 15.30
N LYS A 1062 -12.97 42.15 16.26
CA LYS A 1062 -14.00 41.09 16.17
C LYS A 1062 -15.35 41.62 16.63
N THR A 1063 -16.40 41.32 15.86
CA THR A 1063 -17.79 41.56 16.28
C THR A 1063 -18.20 40.58 17.39
N TYR A 1064 -19.21 40.93 18.19
CA TYR A 1064 -19.68 40.07 19.28
C TYR A 1064 -20.19 38.71 18.79
N SER A 1065 -20.84 38.66 17.63
CA SER A 1065 -21.22 37.41 16.96
C SER A 1065 -20.01 36.54 16.60
N GLN A 1066 -18.94 37.13 16.06
CA GLN A 1066 -17.69 36.42 15.77
C GLN A 1066 -16.95 35.96 17.03
N ILE A 1067 -17.13 36.66 18.17
CA ILE A 1067 -16.57 36.25 19.46
C ILE A 1067 -17.30 35.02 19.99
N VAL A 1068 -18.63 34.97 19.90
CA VAL A 1068 -19.45 33.80 20.25
C VAL A 1068 -19.07 32.61 19.38
N GLU A 1069 -19.01 32.79 18.06
CA GLU A 1069 -18.60 31.73 17.12
C GLU A 1069 -17.18 31.23 17.40
N SER A 1070 -16.25 32.13 17.73
CA SER A 1070 -14.88 31.74 18.09
C SER A 1070 -14.84 30.97 19.42
N ALA A 1071 -15.80 31.21 20.32
CA ALA A 1071 -15.86 30.56 21.62
C ALA A 1071 -16.46 29.14 21.58
N SER A 1072 -17.09 28.75 20.47
CA SER A 1072 -17.72 27.43 20.25
C SER A 1072 -16.92 26.51 19.33
N ARG A 1073 -15.83 26.98 18.72
CA ARG A 1073 -14.95 26.13 17.88
C ARG A 1073 -14.13 25.17 18.74
N PRO A 1074 -13.96 23.89 18.37
CA PRO A 1074 -13.03 22.99 19.05
C PRO A 1074 -11.59 23.55 18.98
N ASN A 1075 -10.77 23.23 19.98
CA ASN A 1075 -9.40 23.73 20.07
C ASN A 1075 -8.53 23.21 18.90
N PRO A 1076 -7.46 23.93 18.52
CA PRO A 1076 -6.62 23.53 17.39
C PRO A 1076 -5.92 22.18 17.63
N ASP A 1077 -5.64 21.50 16.52
CA ASP A 1077 -4.92 20.22 16.43
C ASP A 1077 -3.79 20.09 17.47
N VAL A 1078 -3.87 19.05 18.29
CA VAL A 1078 -2.89 18.74 19.35
C VAL A 1078 -1.48 18.63 18.81
N ASN A 1079 -1.31 18.19 17.56
CA ASN A 1079 0.01 18.12 16.95
C ASN A 1079 0.60 19.54 16.73
N LYS A 1080 -0.23 20.55 16.43
CA LYS A 1080 0.21 21.96 16.35
C LYS A 1080 0.53 22.54 17.73
N LEU A 1081 -0.23 22.15 18.76
CA LEU A 1081 0.06 22.53 20.14
C LEU A 1081 1.42 21.97 20.60
N LEU A 1082 1.69 20.69 20.31
CA LEU A 1082 2.93 20.01 20.69
C LEU A 1082 4.14 20.52 19.90
N ASP A 1083 3.99 20.86 18.60
CA ASP A 1083 5.06 21.49 17.82
C ASP A 1083 5.43 22.89 18.38
N GLY A 1084 4.43 23.69 18.74
CA GLY A 1084 4.65 24.97 19.41
C GLY A 1084 5.27 24.82 20.80
N PHE A 1085 4.84 23.80 21.55
CA PHE A 1085 5.41 23.46 22.84
C PHE A 1085 6.88 23.03 22.73
N GLY A 1086 7.24 22.19 21.76
CA GLY A 1086 8.63 21.76 21.56
C GLY A 1086 9.56 22.94 21.27
N LYS A 1087 9.12 23.90 20.44
CA LYS A 1087 9.85 25.15 20.15
C LYS A 1087 9.97 26.08 21.35
N TRP A 1088 9.06 26.00 22.31
CA TRP A 1088 9.11 26.76 23.55
C TRP A 1088 9.98 26.08 24.60
N LEU A 1089 9.87 24.75 24.73
CA LEU A 1089 10.63 23.92 25.65
C LEU A 1089 12.13 23.98 25.32
N SER A 1090 12.49 23.96 24.03
CA SER A 1090 13.87 24.11 23.57
C SER A 1090 14.50 25.46 23.90
N LYS A 1091 13.70 26.45 24.32
CA LYS A 1091 14.16 27.79 24.76
C LYS A 1091 14.20 27.92 26.28
N GLN A 1092 13.73 26.92 27.03
CA GLN A 1092 13.81 26.92 28.49
C GLN A 1092 15.22 26.56 28.96
N PRO A 1093 15.64 27.05 30.13
CA PRO A 1093 16.93 26.71 30.71
C PRO A 1093 16.97 25.25 31.22
N ASP A 1094 18.18 24.69 31.36
CA ASP A 1094 18.38 23.27 31.68
C ASP A 1094 17.80 22.87 33.05
N ASP A 1095 17.78 23.79 34.01
CA ASP A 1095 17.16 23.62 35.33
C ASP A 1095 15.64 23.42 35.25
N TYR A 1096 14.98 24.09 34.28
CA TYR A 1096 13.56 23.90 34.01
C TYR A 1096 13.27 22.49 33.49
N ILE A 1097 14.11 21.96 32.59
CA ILE A 1097 13.97 20.58 32.10
C ILE A 1097 14.26 19.60 33.24
N GLN A 1098 15.35 19.83 34.00
CA GLN A 1098 15.75 19.01 35.15
C GLN A 1098 14.63 18.89 36.19
N LYS A 1099 13.91 19.97 36.48
CA LYS A 1099 12.79 19.99 37.43
C LYS A 1099 11.65 19.05 37.01
N HIS A 1100 11.44 18.83 35.71
CA HIS A 1100 10.28 18.12 35.17
C HIS A 1100 10.59 16.73 34.59
N ILE A 1101 11.83 16.24 34.68
CA ILE A 1101 12.22 14.90 34.24
C ILE A 1101 11.48 13.78 34.98
N HIS A 1102 11.07 14.01 36.23
CA HIS A 1102 10.29 13.03 37.02
C HIS A 1102 8.97 12.63 36.33
N LEU A 1103 8.46 13.42 35.39
CA LEU A 1103 7.28 13.08 34.59
C LEU A 1103 7.54 11.94 33.58
N LEU A 1104 8.80 11.49 33.44
CA LEU A 1104 9.20 10.36 32.59
C LEU A 1104 9.27 9.02 33.34
N ASP A 1105 9.02 8.98 34.65
CA ASP A 1105 9.02 7.73 35.43
C ASP A 1105 7.89 6.78 34.99
N GLY A 1106 8.20 5.49 34.81
CA GLY A 1106 7.26 4.47 34.32
C GLY A 1106 7.36 4.17 32.81
N ILE A 1107 8.44 4.57 32.16
CA ILE A 1107 8.84 4.08 30.83
C ILE A 1107 9.86 2.96 31.05
N ASN A 1108 9.51 1.74 30.65
CA ASN A 1108 10.44 0.59 30.63
C ASN A 1108 11.61 0.84 29.68
#